data_AF-A0A7L3P4R3-F1
#
_entry.id   AF-A0A7L3P4R3-F1
#
_cell.length_a   1.000
_cell.length_b   1.000
_cell.length_c   1.000
_cell.angle_alpha   90.00
_cell.angle_beta   90.00
_cell.angle_gamma   90.00
#
_symmetry.space_group_name_H-M   'P 1'
#
loop_
_entity.id
_entity.type
_entity.pdbx_description
1 polymer ?
#
loop_
_entity_poly.entity_id
_entity_poly.type
_entity_poly.pdbx_seq_one_letter_code
_entity_poly.pdbx_strand_id
1 'polypeptide(L)'
;MGAALERAAQWTAAGSGTGTLEITPLNETLLNQIIKFVEEFSTKHPEEAAFVFKEPLEWKTQLDSSVFQGGYEIKDATVQSEATSRDGQPLLLLSASTLRVRSFNQLSHLLKIAVDKKLKEAQTCLEANRDPIVKILGPEYGTVEGEDKSILHLFDKAKSGYDLETETKMKIILLLHQLDLQLLNSSLKQISQDVRLNPAAVNNEVNLLKNFSGEGEDTVLESLEYTSDYVFANGCRAPPWRQVHGDICYLVIKPHDTDPLYITCSTAGVFLNGVSNTKGYHAVMNIFNVLKSKLSQNMSRNGFDIFSEERRASKSLLRTHILQTIYFYNTFLALLKLTFRISVLAYGAIGNIFFSMCLASQTTAPIPCYLSSLSRAKLSCLDKASSSVEDVSESSSDAEEDEQPIRRQEGTTDLSPEYWGIQKLVKFVKAGDPTATVIALCSMRDFNMSQETCQLAVRDTGCLEVLVNLLDTEETKCQAGSLKILKEISHNILIRHAIADLGGLEIMVKILESPDKDLKCLAAETIANVARFKRARKTVRQYGGIKRLVGLLDCVSVGAPSQAKDTETARCGALALWSCSKSTKNKKAIRRAGGIPLLAKWLKCSDVNILIPVVGTLQECASEPSYRLAIRTEGMIENLVKNLSSEHEELQMHCASAIFKCAEDKETRDLVRQYEGLQPLSVLLANNENKELLAAVTGAIWKCAISIENVSKFREYQTVETLVGLLTDQPEEVLINVIGALGECCQEEINRSTIRKCGGIPPIVKLLTTTEQALLVNVNKAVGACATEPENMMIIDSLDGVRLLWSLLKNPNPDVQASAAWALCPCIENATDSGEMVRSFVGGLELIVSLLKSKNKEVLTSVCAAIANIAKDEENLAVMTDHGVVPLLSKLANTNDSKLQRHLADAISYCCMWGSNRATFGELKAVAPLVRYMRSNDPSVQRAAALALYQLSEEPDNCITMYENGVVKLLLAMVGSTDDPLQEAAAGCIANIRRLALATEKAKYG
;
A
#
# COMPACT_ATOMS: atom_id res chain seq x y z
N MET A 1 -4.87 -42.94 0.12
CA MET A 1 -4.68 -42.00 -1.02
C MET A 1 -4.08 -40.71 -0.49
N GLY A 2 -3.24 -40.01 -1.25
CA GLY A 2 -2.85 -38.65 -0.88
C GLY A 2 -4.06 -37.69 -0.83
N ALA A 3 -3.93 -36.57 -0.13
CA ALA A 3 -4.98 -35.59 0.10
C ALA A 3 -5.54 -35.01 -1.21
N ALA A 4 -4.73 -34.89 -2.27
CA ALA A 4 -5.21 -34.40 -3.56
C ALA A 4 -6.22 -35.35 -4.20
N LEU A 5 -5.94 -36.66 -4.19
CA LEU A 5 -6.85 -37.66 -4.74
C LEU A 5 -8.09 -37.88 -3.85
N GLU A 6 -7.97 -37.67 -2.55
CA GLU A 6 -9.11 -37.81 -1.62
C GLU A 6 -10.05 -36.60 -1.65
N ARG A 7 -9.50 -35.37 -1.74
CA ARG A 7 -10.26 -34.13 -1.53
C ARG A 7 -10.48 -33.28 -2.77
N ALA A 8 -9.59 -33.35 -3.76
CA ALA A 8 -9.67 -32.55 -4.98
C ALA A 8 -10.16 -33.34 -6.19
N ALA A 9 -9.84 -34.63 -6.30
CA ALA A 9 -10.32 -35.46 -7.39
C ALA A 9 -11.82 -35.74 -7.28
N GLN A 10 -12.49 -35.78 -8.42
CA GLN A 10 -13.94 -36.00 -8.52
C GLN A 10 -14.23 -37.49 -8.71
N TRP A 11 -14.93 -38.08 -7.74
CA TRP A 11 -15.30 -39.50 -7.71
C TRP A 11 -16.80 -39.67 -7.90
N THR A 12 -17.21 -40.70 -8.63
CA THR A 12 -18.65 -41.02 -8.77
C THR A 12 -19.28 -41.39 -7.43
N ALA A 13 -20.49 -40.89 -7.18
CA ALA A 13 -21.23 -41.19 -5.95
C ALA A 13 -21.49 -42.71 -5.82
N ALA A 14 -21.02 -43.31 -4.72
CA ALA A 14 -21.04 -44.75 -4.50
C ALA A 14 -22.46 -45.27 -4.22
N GLY A 15 -23.23 -45.51 -5.29
CA GLY A 15 -24.59 -46.09 -5.19
C GLY A 15 -24.59 -47.60 -4.90
N SER A 16 -23.53 -48.34 -5.27
CA SER A 16 -23.37 -49.77 -4.94
C SER A 16 -22.03 -50.37 -5.45
N GLY A 17 -20.99 -49.56 -5.68
CA GLY A 17 -19.72 -50.03 -6.26
C GLY A 17 -18.51 -49.23 -5.78
N THR A 18 -17.30 -49.75 -6.09
CA THR A 18 -16.04 -49.03 -5.92
C THR A 18 -16.08 -47.78 -6.81
N GLY A 19 -16.21 -46.59 -6.21
CA GLY A 19 -16.28 -45.32 -6.94
C GLY A 19 -15.15 -45.17 -7.96
N THR A 20 -15.51 -44.69 -9.16
CA THR A 20 -14.61 -44.49 -10.30
C THR A 20 -14.25 -43.01 -10.42
N LEU A 21 -13.08 -42.71 -10.98
CA LEU A 21 -12.70 -41.31 -11.27
C LEU A 21 -13.57 -40.77 -12.41
N GLU A 22 -14.24 -39.65 -12.17
CA GLU A 22 -15.06 -38.99 -13.20
C GLU A 22 -14.18 -38.44 -14.33
N ILE A 23 -14.72 -38.41 -15.56
CA ILE A 23 -14.04 -37.82 -16.71
C ILE A 23 -14.28 -36.32 -16.66
N THR A 24 -13.36 -35.59 -16.00
CA THR A 24 -13.39 -34.14 -15.87
C THR A 24 -12.03 -33.53 -16.20
N PRO A 25 -11.97 -32.27 -16.67
CA PRO A 25 -10.69 -31.60 -16.97
C PRO A 25 -9.75 -31.55 -15.76
N LEU A 26 -10.29 -31.45 -14.54
CA LEU A 26 -9.54 -31.47 -13.30
C LEU A 26 -8.88 -32.84 -13.06
N ASN A 27 -9.65 -33.93 -13.17
CA ASN A 27 -9.14 -35.29 -13.02
C ASN A 27 -8.13 -35.66 -14.12
N GLU A 28 -8.36 -35.23 -15.37
CA GLU A 28 -7.39 -35.42 -16.46
C GLU A 28 -6.08 -34.68 -16.17
N THR A 29 -6.14 -33.46 -15.64
CA THR A 29 -4.95 -32.69 -15.26
C THR A 29 -4.18 -33.40 -14.13
N LEU A 30 -4.89 -33.86 -13.10
CA LEU A 30 -4.32 -34.62 -11.98
C LEU A 30 -3.62 -35.90 -12.47
N LEU A 31 -4.30 -36.70 -13.30
CA LEU A 31 -3.75 -37.94 -13.86
C LEU A 31 -2.51 -37.68 -14.71
N ASN A 32 -2.51 -36.64 -15.54
CA ASN A 32 -1.35 -36.28 -16.36
C ASN A 32 -0.14 -35.86 -15.50
N GLN A 33 -0.35 -35.17 -14.39
CA GLN A 33 0.72 -34.81 -13.46
C GLN A 33 1.30 -36.05 -12.75
N ILE A 34 0.45 -36.99 -12.35
CA ILE A 34 0.88 -38.29 -11.78
C ILE A 34 1.68 -39.11 -12.81
N ILE A 35 1.19 -39.20 -14.05
CA ILE A 35 1.89 -39.92 -15.13
C ILE A 35 3.27 -39.32 -15.36
N LYS A 36 3.35 -37.99 -15.48
CA LYS A 36 4.62 -37.28 -15.68
C LYS A 36 5.60 -37.55 -14.55
N PHE A 37 5.14 -37.53 -13.30
CA PHE A 37 5.97 -37.84 -12.15
C PHE A 37 6.55 -39.26 -12.23
N VAL A 38 5.71 -40.27 -12.50
CA VAL A 38 6.14 -41.68 -12.57
C VAL A 38 7.10 -41.93 -13.74
N GLU A 39 6.88 -41.29 -14.89
CA GLU A 39 7.77 -41.40 -16.06
C GLU A 39 9.16 -40.82 -15.80
N GLU A 40 9.24 -39.69 -15.09
CA GLU A 40 10.49 -39.01 -14.71
C GLU A 40 11.15 -39.64 -13.47
N PHE A 41 10.40 -40.39 -12.65
CA PHE A 41 10.87 -40.93 -11.36
C PHE A 41 12.15 -41.76 -11.51
N SER A 42 12.17 -42.72 -12.44
CA SER A 42 13.35 -43.55 -12.71
C SER A 42 14.58 -42.79 -13.16
N THR A 43 14.41 -41.64 -13.80
CA THR A 43 15.54 -40.81 -14.28
C THR A 43 16.05 -39.87 -13.19
N LYS A 44 15.18 -39.39 -12.31
CA LYS A 44 15.51 -38.43 -11.25
C LYS A 44 15.97 -39.11 -9.95
N HIS A 45 15.43 -40.29 -9.67
CA HIS A 45 15.58 -41.01 -8.40
C HIS A 45 15.86 -42.50 -8.66
N PRO A 46 17.03 -42.87 -9.22
CA PRO A 46 17.30 -44.23 -9.68
C PRO A 46 17.38 -45.25 -8.53
N GLU A 47 17.84 -44.83 -7.35
CA GLU A 47 17.94 -45.70 -6.15
C GLU A 47 16.56 -46.01 -5.58
N GLU A 48 15.71 -44.99 -5.44
CA GLU A 48 14.32 -45.13 -5.00
C GLU A 48 13.46 -45.86 -6.04
N ALA A 49 13.77 -45.72 -7.32
CA ALA A 49 13.02 -46.40 -8.38
C ALA A 49 13.27 -47.91 -8.43
N ALA A 50 14.42 -48.37 -7.90
CA ALA A 50 14.75 -49.78 -7.72
C ALA A 50 14.11 -50.41 -6.47
N PHE A 51 13.46 -49.61 -5.62
CA PHE A 51 12.78 -50.10 -4.43
C PHE A 51 11.66 -51.09 -4.78
N VAL A 52 11.67 -52.25 -4.11
CA VAL A 52 10.68 -53.32 -4.31
C VAL A 52 9.51 -53.10 -3.35
N PHE A 53 8.32 -52.96 -3.91
CA PHE A 53 7.07 -52.74 -3.16
C PHE A 53 6.76 -53.93 -2.26
N LYS A 54 6.22 -53.64 -1.07
CA LYS A 54 5.80 -54.68 -0.11
C LYS A 54 4.72 -55.58 -0.69
N GLU A 55 3.74 -54.99 -1.35
CA GLU A 55 2.68 -55.65 -2.10
C GLU A 55 2.60 -55.10 -3.54
N PRO A 56 2.27 -55.92 -4.55
CA PRO A 56 2.16 -55.44 -5.91
C PRO A 56 0.96 -54.48 -6.06
N LEU A 57 1.16 -53.42 -6.84
CA LEU A 57 0.02 -52.69 -7.42
C LEU A 57 -0.61 -53.60 -8.47
N GLU A 58 -1.91 -53.82 -8.36
CA GLU A 58 -2.65 -54.79 -9.18
C GLU A 58 -3.87 -54.13 -9.81
N TRP A 59 -4.03 -54.27 -11.12
CA TRP A 59 -5.20 -53.77 -11.85
C TRP A 59 -5.43 -54.54 -13.14
N LYS A 60 -6.62 -54.39 -13.72
CA LYS A 60 -6.95 -54.94 -15.05
C LYS A 60 -6.43 -54.00 -16.13
N THR A 61 -5.59 -54.53 -17.01
CA THR A 61 -4.96 -53.76 -18.09
C THR A 61 -5.63 -54.05 -19.44
N GLN A 62 -5.55 -53.08 -20.35
CA GLN A 62 -5.94 -53.24 -21.76
C GLN A 62 -4.71 -53.37 -22.68
N LEU A 63 -3.53 -53.56 -22.10
CA LEU A 63 -2.30 -53.84 -22.81
C LEU A 63 -2.24 -55.31 -23.22
N ASP A 64 -1.87 -55.56 -24.47
CA ASP A 64 -1.64 -56.89 -25.00
C ASP A 64 -0.21 -57.36 -24.68
N SER A 65 0.01 -58.67 -24.57
CA SER A 65 1.34 -59.22 -24.31
C SER A 65 2.37 -58.88 -25.40
N SER A 66 1.92 -58.61 -26.63
CA SER A 66 2.77 -58.21 -27.76
C SER A 66 3.41 -56.82 -27.64
N VAL A 67 2.91 -55.96 -26.74
CA VAL A 67 3.44 -54.59 -26.57
C VAL A 67 4.73 -54.59 -25.74
N PHE A 68 5.02 -55.67 -25.01
CA PHE A 68 6.26 -55.81 -24.23
C PHE A 68 7.40 -56.29 -25.12
N GLN A 69 8.57 -55.63 -25.04
CA GLN A 69 9.78 -55.95 -25.81
C GLN A 69 11.01 -55.71 -24.93
N GLY A 70 12.04 -56.55 -25.03
CA GLY A 70 13.35 -56.38 -24.36
C GLY A 70 13.31 -56.25 -22.83
N GLY A 71 13.90 -57.19 -22.09
CA GLY A 71 13.84 -57.18 -20.62
C GLY A 71 12.59 -57.87 -20.05
N TYR A 72 11.80 -58.56 -20.89
CA TYR A 72 10.62 -59.34 -20.50
C TYR A 72 10.60 -60.70 -21.22
N GLU A 73 10.30 -61.75 -20.46
CA GLU A 73 9.99 -63.08 -20.98
C GLU A 73 8.48 -63.20 -21.26
N ILE A 74 8.14 -63.58 -22.49
CA ILE A 74 6.75 -63.75 -22.93
C ILE A 74 6.50 -65.25 -23.17
N LYS A 75 5.54 -65.82 -22.45
CA LYS A 75 5.06 -67.20 -22.63
C LYS A 75 3.54 -67.18 -22.76
N ASP A 76 3.04 -67.47 -23.95
CA ASP A 76 1.62 -67.34 -24.32
C ASP A 76 1.06 -65.95 -23.97
N ALA A 77 0.02 -65.90 -23.12
CA ALA A 77 -0.61 -64.67 -22.62
C ALA A 77 -0.01 -64.17 -21.29
N THR A 78 1.16 -64.68 -20.88
CA THR A 78 1.85 -64.29 -19.65
C THR A 78 3.13 -63.53 -19.96
N VAL A 79 3.33 -62.37 -19.35
CA VAL A 79 4.55 -61.55 -19.47
C VAL A 79 5.22 -61.44 -18.10
N GLN A 80 6.52 -61.70 -18.03
CA GLN A 80 7.32 -61.59 -16.81
C GLN A 80 8.54 -60.71 -17.07
N SER A 81 8.88 -59.80 -16.15
CA SER A 81 10.14 -59.05 -16.26
C SER A 81 11.34 -59.93 -15.96
N GLU A 82 12.44 -59.74 -16.69
CA GLU A 82 13.75 -60.36 -16.38
C GLU A 82 14.28 -59.87 -15.01
N ALA A 83 13.90 -58.65 -14.60
CA ALA A 83 14.21 -58.12 -13.28
C ALA A 83 13.38 -58.85 -12.21
N THR A 84 14.07 -59.42 -11.22
CA THR A 84 13.46 -60.15 -10.10
C THR A 84 13.77 -59.49 -8.76
N SER A 85 12.89 -59.71 -7.79
CA SER A 85 13.11 -59.39 -6.38
C SER A 85 14.15 -60.33 -5.76
N ARG A 86 14.60 -60.05 -4.53
CA ARG A 86 15.55 -60.91 -3.80
C ARG A 86 15.05 -62.35 -3.59
N ASP A 87 13.73 -62.55 -3.60
CA ASP A 87 13.07 -63.85 -3.47
C ASP A 87 12.80 -64.54 -4.83
N GLY A 88 13.33 -64.00 -5.93
CA GLY A 88 13.20 -64.57 -7.27
C GLY A 88 11.87 -64.32 -7.98
N GLN A 89 10.95 -63.54 -7.39
CA GLN A 89 9.69 -63.15 -8.07
C GLN A 89 9.93 -62.03 -9.08
N PRO A 90 9.28 -62.06 -10.26
CA PRO A 90 9.40 -60.99 -11.25
C PRO A 90 8.79 -59.68 -10.71
N LEU A 91 9.45 -58.55 -11.02
CA LEU A 91 9.00 -57.22 -10.61
C LEU A 91 7.80 -56.71 -11.41
N LEU A 92 7.53 -57.30 -12.58
CA LEU A 92 6.30 -57.14 -13.35
C LEU A 92 5.79 -58.50 -13.81
N LEU A 93 4.49 -58.75 -13.60
CA LEU A 93 3.80 -59.95 -14.05
C LEU A 93 2.45 -59.56 -14.67
N LEU A 94 2.25 -59.93 -15.94
CA LEU A 94 0.95 -59.90 -16.60
C LEU A 94 0.42 -61.33 -16.70
N SER A 95 -0.77 -61.57 -16.15
CA SER A 95 -1.45 -62.87 -16.18
C SER A 95 -2.95 -62.64 -16.34
N ALA A 96 -3.58 -63.25 -17.35
CA ALA A 96 -5.04 -63.18 -17.57
C ALA A 96 -5.60 -61.74 -17.51
N SER A 97 -4.97 -60.82 -18.25
CA SER A 97 -5.29 -59.37 -18.29
C SER A 97 -5.16 -58.63 -16.96
N THR A 98 -4.52 -59.24 -15.96
CA THR A 98 -4.23 -58.64 -14.67
C THR A 98 -2.74 -58.35 -14.58
N LEU A 99 -2.41 -57.08 -14.38
CA LEU A 99 -1.05 -56.61 -14.29
C LEU A 99 -0.66 -56.41 -12.83
N ARG A 100 0.49 -56.93 -12.44
CA ARG A 100 1.09 -56.77 -11.12
C ARG A 100 2.45 -56.11 -11.25
N VAL A 101 2.65 -54.98 -10.59
CA VAL A 101 3.91 -54.23 -10.63
C VAL A 101 4.44 -53.99 -9.22
N ARG A 102 5.74 -54.27 -9.02
CA ARG A 102 6.42 -54.21 -7.71
C ARG A 102 7.56 -53.19 -7.64
N SER A 103 7.73 -52.30 -8.61
CA SER A 103 8.70 -51.20 -8.50
C SER A 103 8.32 -50.00 -9.37
N PHE A 104 8.81 -48.82 -8.99
CA PHE A 104 8.61 -47.61 -9.80
C PHE A 104 9.33 -47.69 -11.15
N ASN A 105 10.47 -48.39 -11.24
CA ASN A 105 11.13 -48.65 -12.52
C ASN A 105 10.24 -49.39 -13.51
N GLN A 106 9.55 -50.43 -13.06
CA GLN A 106 8.63 -51.18 -13.91
C GLN A 106 7.36 -50.37 -14.24
N LEU A 107 6.85 -49.56 -13.31
CA LEU A 107 5.74 -48.63 -13.58
C LEU A 107 6.11 -47.56 -14.64
N SER A 108 7.29 -46.96 -14.53
CA SER A 108 7.80 -45.96 -15.49
C SER A 108 7.94 -46.58 -16.88
N HIS A 109 8.48 -47.79 -16.97
CA HIS A 109 8.64 -48.50 -18.23
C HIS A 109 7.28 -48.90 -18.84
N LEU A 110 6.35 -49.38 -18.01
CA LEU A 110 4.99 -49.71 -18.44
C LEU A 110 4.26 -48.49 -19.03
N LEU A 111 4.32 -47.34 -18.36
CA LEU A 111 3.70 -46.11 -18.87
C LEU A 111 4.33 -45.69 -20.21
N LYS A 112 5.66 -45.84 -20.38
CA LYS A 112 6.33 -45.57 -21.67
C LYS A 112 5.83 -46.51 -22.78
N ILE A 113 5.63 -47.79 -22.49
CA ILE A 113 5.09 -48.80 -23.41
C ILE A 113 3.61 -48.53 -23.75
N ALA A 114 2.83 -48.03 -22.80
CA ALA A 114 1.39 -47.83 -22.99
C ALA A 114 1.03 -46.69 -23.97
N VAL A 115 1.99 -45.83 -24.34
CA VAL A 115 1.87 -44.72 -25.33
C VAL A 115 0.57 -43.92 -25.22
N ASP A 116 -0.46 -44.28 -26.01
CA ASP A 116 -1.76 -43.61 -26.10
C ASP A 116 -2.74 -44.03 -24.99
N LYS A 117 -2.51 -45.17 -24.35
CA LYS A 117 -3.34 -45.74 -23.28
C LYS A 117 -2.89 -45.34 -21.86
N LYS A 118 -1.85 -44.51 -21.71
CA LYS A 118 -1.27 -44.10 -20.41
C LYS A 118 -2.29 -43.56 -19.41
N LEU A 119 -3.16 -42.67 -19.87
CA LEU A 119 -4.17 -42.04 -19.01
C LEU A 119 -5.17 -43.07 -18.47
N LYS A 120 -5.56 -44.03 -19.32
CA LYS A 120 -6.48 -45.09 -18.92
C LYS A 120 -5.83 -46.10 -17.97
N GLU A 121 -4.58 -46.49 -18.21
CA GLU A 121 -3.84 -47.39 -17.31
C GLU A 121 -3.56 -46.74 -15.95
N ALA A 122 -3.21 -45.45 -15.91
CA ALA A 122 -3.03 -44.72 -14.65
C ALA A 122 -4.34 -44.61 -13.87
N GLN A 123 -5.45 -44.32 -14.56
CA GLN A 123 -6.78 -44.26 -13.95
C GLN A 123 -7.18 -45.61 -13.35
N THR A 124 -7.10 -46.71 -14.11
CA THR A 124 -7.51 -48.05 -13.63
C THR A 124 -6.60 -48.57 -12.52
N CYS A 125 -5.31 -48.23 -12.56
CA CYS A 125 -4.37 -48.52 -11.48
C CYS A 125 -4.77 -47.83 -10.17
N LEU A 126 -5.08 -46.52 -10.20
CA LEU A 126 -5.48 -45.77 -9.00
C LEU A 126 -6.86 -46.20 -8.47
N GLU A 127 -7.80 -46.54 -9.37
CA GLU A 127 -9.12 -47.07 -8.99
C GLU A 127 -9.02 -48.43 -8.28
N ALA A 128 -8.14 -49.31 -8.75
CA ALA A 128 -7.93 -50.64 -8.17
C ALA A 128 -7.05 -50.64 -6.91
N ASN A 129 -6.26 -49.59 -6.68
CA ASN A 129 -5.30 -49.49 -5.57
C ASN A 129 -5.56 -48.23 -4.74
N ARG A 130 -6.63 -48.25 -3.91
CA ARG A 130 -7.04 -47.11 -3.07
C ARG A 130 -6.03 -46.69 -2.00
N ASP A 131 -5.10 -47.56 -1.62
CA ASP A 131 -3.98 -47.14 -0.77
C ASP A 131 -2.65 -47.63 -1.37
N PRO A 132 -2.14 -46.92 -2.39
CA PRO A 132 -0.90 -47.33 -3.05
C PRO A 132 0.29 -47.19 -2.10
N ILE A 133 0.25 -46.28 -1.12
CA ILE A 133 1.32 -46.07 -0.14
C ILE A 133 1.45 -47.31 0.76
N VAL A 134 0.33 -47.86 1.23
CA VAL A 134 0.32 -49.12 2.01
C VAL A 134 0.90 -50.28 1.21
N LYS A 135 0.57 -50.39 -0.08
CA LYS A 135 1.13 -51.45 -0.92
C LYS A 135 2.63 -51.27 -1.19
N ILE A 136 3.07 -50.04 -1.40
CA ILE A 136 4.48 -49.74 -1.70
C ILE A 136 5.35 -49.93 -0.45
N LEU A 137 4.99 -49.30 0.67
CA LEU A 137 5.86 -49.18 1.85
C LEU A 137 5.44 -50.08 3.02
N GLY A 138 4.16 -50.45 3.08
CA GLY A 138 3.57 -51.32 4.09
C GLY A 138 2.46 -50.69 4.94
N PRO A 139 1.73 -51.51 5.71
CA PRO A 139 0.55 -51.09 6.48
C PRO A 139 0.86 -50.07 7.59
N GLU A 140 2.11 -50.00 8.04
CA GLU A 140 2.60 -49.02 9.03
C GLU A 140 2.69 -47.59 8.48
N TYR A 141 2.58 -47.43 7.15
CA TYR A 141 2.56 -46.14 6.45
C TYR A 141 1.17 -45.84 5.83
N GLY A 142 0.13 -46.51 6.33
CA GLY A 142 -1.25 -46.30 5.89
C GLY A 142 -2.00 -45.24 6.68
N THR A 143 -3.10 -44.77 6.10
CA THR A 143 -4.03 -43.84 6.75
C THR A 143 -4.88 -44.56 7.81
N VAL A 144 -4.88 -44.08 9.07
CA VAL A 144 -5.72 -44.61 10.15
C VAL A 144 -6.72 -43.52 10.54
N GLU A 145 -8.03 -43.81 10.40
CA GLU A 145 -9.13 -42.93 10.83
C GLU A 145 -9.15 -41.51 10.20
N GLY A 146 -8.71 -41.37 8.94
CA GLY A 146 -8.80 -40.08 8.22
C GLY A 146 -7.72 -39.04 8.59
N GLU A 147 -6.75 -39.42 9.44
CA GLU A 147 -5.53 -38.65 9.69
C GLU A 147 -4.33 -39.36 9.05
N ASP A 148 -3.56 -38.64 8.24
CA ASP A 148 -2.35 -39.14 7.60
C ASP A 148 -1.18 -39.20 8.61
N LYS A 149 -1.08 -40.33 9.34
CA LYS A 149 -0.05 -40.56 10.37
C LYS A 149 1.29 -41.05 9.79
N SER A 150 1.41 -41.12 8.47
CA SER A 150 2.61 -41.58 7.75
C SER A 150 3.87 -40.81 8.14
N ILE A 151 3.73 -39.49 8.34
CA ILE A 151 4.81 -38.58 8.75
C ILE A 151 5.12 -38.71 10.25
N LEU A 152 4.12 -38.96 11.09
CA LEU A 152 4.32 -39.17 12.53
C LEU A 152 5.07 -40.48 12.82
N HIS A 153 4.76 -41.56 12.09
CA HIS A 153 5.50 -42.82 12.20
C HIS A 153 6.92 -42.74 11.64
N LEU A 154 7.16 -41.89 10.64
CA LEU A 154 8.50 -41.52 10.14
C LEU A 154 9.38 -40.94 11.26
N PHE A 155 8.84 -40.03 12.07
CA PHE A 155 9.56 -39.40 13.18
C PHE A 155 9.85 -40.34 14.35
N ASP A 156 9.01 -41.35 14.57
CA ASP A 156 9.23 -42.32 15.65
C ASP A 156 10.23 -43.43 15.28
N LYS A 157 10.28 -43.87 14.01
CA LYS A 157 11.28 -44.86 13.54
C LYS A 157 12.68 -44.26 13.32
N ALA A 158 12.78 -42.96 13.02
CA ALA A 158 14.06 -42.24 12.94
C ALA A 158 14.84 -42.23 14.27
N LYS A 159 14.17 -42.47 15.40
CA LYS A 159 14.80 -42.58 16.74
C LYS A 159 15.42 -43.95 17.02
N SER A 160 15.08 -45.01 16.27
CA SER A 160 15.36 -46.41 16.66
C SER A 160 16.49 -47.14 15.92
N GLY A 161 17.27 -46.46 15.08
CA GLY A 161 18.45 -47.03 14.42
C GLY A 161 18.40 -46.89 12.89
N TYR A 162 19.53 -46.46 12.31
CA TYR A 162 19.68 -46.18 10.88
C TYR A 162 19.97 -47.46 10.08
N ASP A 163 19.01 -47.92 9.27
CA ASP A 163 19.27 -48.85 8.17
C ASP A 163 19.01 -48.18 6.81
N LEU A 164 19.70 -48.66 5.77
CA LEU A 164 19.66 -48.10 4.41
C LEU A 164 18.28 -48.28 3.73
N GLU A 165 17.52 -49.31 4.10
CA GLU A 165 16.19 -49.57 3.53
C GLU A 165 15.15 -48.59 4.07
N THR A 166 15.28 -48.23 5.35
CA THR A 166 14.47 -47.24 6.05
C THR A 166 14.73 -45.86 5.46
N GLU A 167 15.98 -45.50 5.18
CA GLU A 167 16.33 -44.25 4.49
C GLU A 167 15.67 -44.13 3.10
N THR A 168 15.73 -45.20 2.29
CA THR A 168 15.07 -45.23 0.98
C THR A 168 13.54 -45.10 1.10
N LYS A 169 12.93 -45.75 2.10
CA LYS A 169 11.49 -45.58 2.41
C LYS A 169 11.16 -44.13 2.78
N MET A 170 12.01 -43.44 3.56
CA MET A 170 11.81 -42.02 3.91
C MET A 170 11.84 -41.13 2.65
N LYS A 171 12.83 -41.32 1.78
CA LYS A 171 12.95 -40.56 0.53
C LYS A 171 11.74 -40.76 -0.38
N ILE A 172 11.25 -41.99 -0.52
CA ILE A 172 10.04 -42.28 -1.31
C ILE A 172 8.81 -41.57 -0.73
N ILE A 173 8.61 -41.57 0.60
CA ILE A 173 7.47 -40.87 1.22
C ILE A 173 7.53 -39.37 0.98
N LEU A 174 8.70 -38.75 1.15
CA LEU A 174 8.88 -37.32 0.93
C LEU A 174 8.57 -36.93 -0.53
N LEU A 175 9.03 -37.74 -1.49
CA LEU A 175 8.76 -37.52 -2.91
C LEU A 175 7.27 -37.66 -3.27
N LEU A 176 6.59 -38.65 -2.69
CA LEU A 176 5.14 -38.84 -2.87
C LEU A 176 4.32 -37.73 -2.19
N HIS A 177 4.76 -37.23 -1.03
CA HIS A 177 4.12 -36.11 -0.34
C HIS A 177 4.30 -34.79 -1.11
N GLN A 178 5.49 -34.55 -1.65
CA GLN A 178 5.76 -33.39 -2.51
C GLN A 178 4.87 -33.42 -3.77
N LEU A 179 4.69 -34.59 -4.38
CA LEU A 179 3.75 -34.75 -5.49
C LEU A 179 2.32 -34.40 -5.05
N ASP A 180 1.86 -34.93 -3.93
CA ASP A 180 0.50 -34.69 -3.42
C ASP A 180 0.21 -33.19 -3.15
N LEU A 181 1.17 -32.46 -2.57
CA LEU A 181 1.08 -31.01 -2.39
C LEU A 181 1.04 -30.25 -3.74
N GLN A 182 1.82 -30.69 -4.73
CA GLN A 182 1.80 -30.10 -6.07
C GLN A 182 0.45 -30.29 -6.75
N LEU A 183 -0.11 -31.51 -6.66
CA LEU A 183 -1.43 -31.85 -7.19
C LEU A 183 -2.54 -31.02 -6.51
N LEU A 184 -2.47 -30.81 -5.20
CA LEU A 184 -3.47 -30.03 -4.45
C LEU A 184 -3.42 -28.55 -4.82
N ASN A 185 -2.22 -27.95 -4.90
CA ASN A 185 -2.04 -26.54 -5.27
C ASN A 185 -2.48 -26.25 -6.71
N SER A 186 -2.18 -27.15 -7.65
CA SER A 186 -2.61 -27.01 -9.04
C SER A 186 -4.14 -27.09 -9.15
N SER A 187 -4.77 -28.00 -8.41
CA SER A 187 -6.22 -28.16 -8.34
C SER A 187 -6.92 -26.95 -7.71
N LEU A 188 -6.39 -26.41 -6.62
CA LEU A 188 -6.93 -25.21 -5.96
C LEU A 188 -6.93 -23.99 -6.89
N LYS A 189 -5.90 -23.85 -7.73
CA LYS A 189 -5.82 -22.77 -8.72
C LYS A 189 -6.94 -22.88 -9.77
N GLN A 190 -7.22 -24.09 -10.28
CA GLN A 190 -8.34 -24.32 -11.18
C GLN A 190 -9.69 -24.08 -10.49
N ILE A 191 -9.89 -24.60 -9.28
CA ILE A 191 -11.12 -24.40 -8.50
C ILE A 191 -11.36 -22.90 -8.19
N SER A 192 -10.30 -22.14 -7.92
CA SER A 192 -10.41 -20.69 -7.65
C SER A 192 -10.87 -19.87 -8.86
N GLN A 193 -10.62 -20.35 -10.07
CA GLN A 193 -11.04 -19.67 -11.30
C GLN A 193 -12.53 -19.87 -11.59
N ASP A 194 -13.14 -20.95 -11.06
CA ASP A 194 -14.55 -21.29 -11.28
C ASP A 194 -15.53 -20.66 -10.25
N VAL A 195 -15.03 -20.07 -9.15
CA VAL A 195 -15.89 -19.49 -8.08
C VAL A 195 -15.94 -17.95 -8.18
N ARG A 196 -16.68 -17.42 -9.16
CA ARG A 196 -17.09 -15.99 -9.15
C ARG A 196 -18.49 -15.85 -8.54
N LEU A 197 -18.70 -14.84 -7.67
CA LEU A 197 -20.03 -14.49 -7.17
C LEU A 197 -20.90 -13.99 -8.34
N ASN A 198 -22.15 -14.47 -8.41
CA ASN A 198 -23.11 -14.04 -9.42
C ASN A 198 -24.39 -13.47 -8.78
N PRO A 199 -25.19 -12.67 -9.51
CA PRO A 199 -26.35 -11.98 -8.93
C PRO A 199 -27.42 -12.92 -8.37
N ALA A 200 -27.61 -14.09 -8.98
CA ALA A 200 -28.56 -15.10 -8.50
C ALA A 200 -28.17 -15.67 -7.13
N ALA A 201 -26.88 -15.96 -6.92
CA ALA A 201 -26.38 -16.43 -5.63
C ALA A 201 -26.55 -15.36 -4.55
N VAL A 202 -26.24 -14.09 -4.85
CA VAL A 202 -26.40 -12.99 -3.90
C VAL A 202 -27.87 -12.79 -3.50
N ASN A 203 -28.80 -12.84 -4.46
CA ASN A 203 -30.23 -12.72 -4.17
C ASN A 203 -30.75 -13.86 -3.29
N ASN A 204 -30.31 -15.10 -3.52
CA ASN A 204 -30.72 -16.24 -2.70
C ASN A 204 -30.27 -16.11 -1.23
N GLU A 205 -29.03 -15.68 -1.02
CA GLU A 205 -28.47 -15.46 0.32
C GLU A 205 -29.16 -14.30 1.05
N VAL A 206 -29.42 -13.19 0.35
CA VAL A 206 -30.14 -12.04 0.91
C VAL A 206 -31.57 -12.41 1.30
N ASN A 207 -32.28 -13.15 0.44
CA ASN A 207 -33.65 -13.61 0.76
C ASN A 207 -33.67 -14.54 1.97
N LEU A 208 -32.64 -15.37 2.14
CA LEU A 208 -32.51 -16.23 3.32
C LEU A 208 -32.27 -15.39 4.58
N LEU A 209 -31.41 -14.36 4.52
CA LEU A 209 -31.15 -13.47 5.66
C LEU A 209 -32.36 -12.60 6.04
N LYS A 210 -33.18 -12.19 5.08
CA LYS A 210 -34.43 -11.46 5.36
C LYS A 210 -35.41 -12.24 6.24
N ASN A 211 -35.35 -13.58 6.23
CA ASN A 211 -36.18 -14.40 7.13
C ASN A 211 -35.80 -14.24 8.61
N PHE A 212 -34.66 -13.59 8.91
CA PHE A 212 -34.17 -13.32 10.26
C PHE A 212 -34.29 -11.83 10.66
N SER A 213 -34.96 -11.01 9.83
CA SER A 213 -35.25 -9.60 10.12
C SER A 213 -36.72 -9.36 10.53
N GLY A 214 -36.98 -8.47 11.49
CA GLY A 214 -38.33 -8.09 11.93
C GLY A 214 -38.35 -7.27 13.23
N GLU A 215 -39.53 -6.81 13.66
CA GLU A 215 -39.72 -5.87 14.79
C GLU A 215 -39.74 -6.52 16.20
N GLY A 216 -39.65 -7.85 16.32
CA GLY A 216 -39.74 -8.56 17.61
C GLY A 216 -38.38 -8.77 18.30
N GLU A 217 -38.36 -8.89 19.64
CA GLU A 217 -37.13 -9.16 20.43
C GLU A 217 -36.44 -10.51 20.10
N ASP A 218 -37.12 -11.39 19.35
CA ASP A 218 -36.65 -12.71 18.94
C ASP A 218 -35.91 -12.72 17.59
N THR A 219 -35.94 -11.62 16.82
CA THR A 219 -35.21 -11.50 15.55
C THR A 219 -33.82 -10.89 15.76
N VAL A 220 -32.85 -11.28 14.94
CA VAL A 220 -31.46 -10.80 15.13
C VAL A 220 -31.17 -9.50 14.36
N LEU A 221 -31.95 -9.24 13.32
CA LEU A 221 -31.87 -8.02 12.52
C LEU A 221 -33.17 -7.23 12.68
N GLU A 222 -33.05 -5.91 12.82
CA GLU A 222 -34.18 -5.00 12.72
C GLU A 222 -34.64 -4.93 11.26
N SER A 223 -33.70 -4.70 10.33
CA SER A 223 -33.99 -4.68 8.90
C SER A 223 -32.81 -5.14 8.04
N LEU A 224 -33.11 -5.63 6.83
CA LEU A 224 -32.13 -5.93 5.79
C LEU A 224 -32.71 -5.53 4.43
N GLU A 225 -32.12 -4.52 3.81
CA GLU A 225 -32.65 -3.88 2.62
C GLU A 225 -31.58 -3.69 1.54
N TYR A 226 -31.99 -3.66 0.28
CA TYR A 226 -31.13 -3.18 -0.80
C TYR A 226 -31.16 -1.65 -0.79
N THR A 227 -30.03 -1.01 -1.13
CA THR A 227 -30.05 0.45 -1.32
C THR A 227 -30.84 0.89 -2.56
N SER A 228 -31.13 -0.06 -3.47
CA SER A 228 -31.91 0.15 -4.69
C SER A 228 -32.82 -1.05 -4.96
N ASP A 229 -34.10 -0.76 -5.17
CA ASP A 229 -35.10 -1.75 -5.55
C ASP A 229 -35.04 -2.14 -7.04
N TYR A 230 -34.37 -1.34 -7.86
CA TYR A 230 -34.26 -1.55 -9.31
C TYR A 230 -33.31 -2.70 -9.65
N VAL A 231 -33.76 -3.64 -10.49
CA VAL A 231 -32.98 -4.79 -10.98
C VAL A 231 -32.76 -4.65 -12.48
N PHE A 232 -31.50 -4.66 -12.92
CA PHE A 232 -31.13 -4.65 -14.33
C PHE A 232 -31.38 -6.03 -14.97
N ALA A 233 -31.46 -6.09 -16.30
CA ALA A 233 -31.74 -7.33 -17.04
C ALA A 233 -30.75 -8.47 -16.77
N ASN A 234 -29.54 -8.17 -16.30
CA ASN A 234 -28.52 -9.15 -15.91
C ASN A 234 -28.62 -9.60 -14.43
N GLY A 235 -29.67 -9.17 -13.72
CA GLY A 235 -29.91 -9.52 -12.32
C GLY A 235 -29.15 -8.68 -11.30
N CYS A 236 -28.26 -7.78 -11.74
CA CYS A 236 -27.56 -6.83 -10.86
C CYS A 236 -28.50 -5.71 -10.39
N ARG A 237 -28.21 -5.13 -9.23
CA ARG A 237 -28.85 -3.91 -8.70
C ARG A 237 -27.89 -2.71 -8.67
N ALA A 238 -26.59 -2.94 -8.87
CA ALA A 238 -25.60 -1.88 -9.05
C ALA A 238 -25.76 -1.20 -10.42
N PRO A 239 -25.42 0.10 -10.57
CA PRO A 239 -25.55 0.81 -11.84
C PRO A 239 -24.53 0.32 -12.90
N PRO A 240 -24.81 0.43 -14.21
CA PRO A 240 -24.02 -0.21 -15.27
C PRO A 240 -22.53 0.14 -15.24
N TRP A 241 -22.17 1.39 -14.95
CA TRP A 241 -20.77 1.82 -14.86
C TRP A 241 -20.02 1.17 -13.68
N ARG A 242 -20.71 0.77 -12.61
CA ARG A 242 -20.11 0.03 -11.48
C ARG A 242 -20.05 -1.47 -11.75
N GLN A 243 -20.96 -2.01 -12.56
CA GLN A 243 -20.92 -3.41 -12.97
C GLN A 243 -19.67 -3.75 -13.80
N VAL A 244 -19.12 -2.76 -14.55
CA VAL A 244 -17.83 -2.92 -15.25
C VAL A 244 -16.68 -3.21 -14.26
N HIS A 245 -16.79 -2.73 -13.02
CA HIS A 245 -15.85 -3.00 -11.94
C HIS A 245 -16.22 -4.23 -11.09
N GLY A 246 -17.25 -4.98 -11.50
CA GLY A 246 -17.69 -6.21 -10.84
C GLY A 246 -18.76 -6.02 -9.76
N ASP A 247 -19.25 -4.81 -9.48
CA ASP A 247 -20.29 -4.62 -8.46
C ASP A 247 -21.62 -5.26 -8.89
N ILE A 248 -22.26 -5.97 -7.96
CA ILE A 248 -23.53 -6.68 -8.15
C ILE A 248 -24.68 -5.91 -7.48
N CYS A 249 -24.58 -5.58 -6.19
CA CYS A 249 -25.60 -4.84 -5.44
C CYS A 249 -25.03 -4.21 -4.16
N TYR A 250 -25.79 -3.31 -3.54
CA TYR A 250 -25.47 -2.74 -2.23
C TYR A 250 -26.60 -3.00 -1.23
N LEU A 251 -26.25 -3.29 0.01
CA LEU A 251 -27.15 -3.70 1.09
C LEU A 251 -26.99 -2.78 2.31
N VAL A 252 -28.08 -2.58 3.04
CA VAL A 252 -28.10 -1.97 4.38
C VAL A 252 -28.63 -3.03 5.35
N ILE A 253 -27.81 -3.38 6.34
CA ILE A 253 -28.17 -4.34 7.39
C ILE A 253 -28.25 -3.57 8.70
N LYS A 254 -29.41 -3.56 9.36
CA LYS A 254 -29.60 -2.89 10.64
C LYS A 254 -29.81 -3.93 11.75
N PRO A 255 -28.80 -4.16 12.61
CA PRO A 255 -28.98 -4.94 13.83
C PRO A 255 -29.71 -4.11 14.90
N HIS A 256 -30.41 -4.75 15.83
CA HIS A 256 -31.12 -4.05 16.92
C HIS A 256 -30.18 -3.31 17.91
N ASP A 257 -28.94 -3.80 18.06
CA ASP A 257 -28.02 -3.36 19.12
C ASP A 257 -26.93 -2.38 18.62
N THR A 258 -26.88 -2.09 17.31
CA THR A 258 -25.80 -1.28 16.68
C THR A 258 -26.28 -0.45 15.50
N ASP A 259 -25.46 0.51 15.06
CA ASP A 259 -25.72 1.31 13.85
C ASP A 259 -25.84 0.45 12.57
N PRO A 260 -26.58 0.92 11.53
CA PRO A 260 -26.72 0.23 10.26
C PRO A 260 -25.38 0.02 9.54
N LEU A 261 -25.17 -1.19 9.04
CA LEU A 261 -24.02 -1.61 8.25
C LEU A 261 -24.32 -1.51 6.76
N TYR A 262 -23.41 -0.90 6.00
CA TYR A 262 -23.53 -0.76 4.55
C TYR A 262 -22.60 -1.75 3.85
N ILE A 263 -23.10 -2.58 2.94
CA ILE A 263 -22.35 -3.66 2.31
C ILE A 263 -22.38 -3.53 0.78
N THR A 264 -21.26 -3.80 0.14
CA THR A 264 -21.12 -3.95 -1.32
C THR A 264 -20.92 -5.42 -1.67
N CYS A 265 -21.80 -6.00 -2.49
CA CYS A 265 -21.59 -7.31 -3.11
C CYS A 265 -21.04 -7.13 -4.52
N SER A 266 -19.97 -7.84 -4.86
CA SER A 266 -19.26 -7.80 -6.14
C SER A 266 -18.93 -9.23 -6.61
N THR A 267 -18.63 -9.40 -7.90
CA THR A 267 -18.13 -10.66 -8.47
C THR A 267 -16.83 -11.13 -7.80
N ALA A 268 -16.09 -10.19 -7.20
CA ALA A 268 -14.90 -10.49 -6.41
C ALA A 268 -15.25 -10.98 -4.99
N GLY A 269 -16.30 -10.47 -4.34
CA GLY A 269 -16.54 -10.73 -2.91
C GLY A 269 -17.62 -9.84 -2.30
N VAL A 270 -17.73 -9.84 -0.98
CA VAL A 270 -18.66 -8.99 -0.21
C VAL A 270 -17.85 -8.09 0.73
N PHE A 271 -18.11 -6.79 0.72
CA PHE A 271 -17.29 -5.74 1.38
C PHE A 271 -18.14 -4.83 2.26
N LEU A 272 -17.63 -4.37 3.41
CA LEU A 272 -18.31 -3.40 4.30
C LEU A 272 -17.85 -1.97 3.98
N ASN A 273 -18.80 -1.04 3.79
CA ASN A 273 -18.57 0.35 3.42
C ASN A 273 -18.59 1.27 4.67
N GLY A 274 -17.64 2.21 4.77
CA GLY A 274 -17.78 3.38 5.66
C GLY A 274 -17.12 3.35 7.04
N VAL A 275 -16.11 2.51 7.30
CA VAL A 275 -15.38 2.55 8.59
C VAL A 275 -13.96 3.08 8.44
N SER A 276 -13.73 4.31 8.89
CA SER A 276 -12.39 4.81 9.22
C SER A 276 -11.97 4.28 10.60
N ASN A 277 -10.76 3.73 10.71
CA ASN A 277 -10.10 3.24 11.93
C ASN A 277 -10.65 1.96 12.59
N THR A 278 -9.70 1.15 13.07
CA THR A 278 -9.66 -0.07 13.91
C THR A 278 -10.84 -0.47 14.84
N LYS A 279 -11.91 0.33 14.98
CA LYS A 279 -13.10 -0.03 15.77
C LYS A 279 -14.09 -0.95 15.01
N GLY A 280 -14.08 -0.95 13.68
CA GLY A 280 -14.99 -1.80 12.87
C GLY A 280 -14.78 -3.30 13.02
N TYR A 281 -13.53 -3.74 13.16
CA TYR A 281 -13.19 -5.16 13.36
C TYR A 281 -13.76 -5.71 14.68
N HIS A 282 -13.74 -4.90 15.75
CA HIS A 282 -14.38 -5.27 17.01
C HIS A 282 -15.91 -5.30 16.91
N ALA A 283 -16.52 -4.42 16.12
CA ALA A 283 -17.97 -4.41 15.92
C ALA A 283 -18.47 -5.65 15.14
N VAL A 284 -17.77 -6.06 14.07
CA VAL A 284 -18.12 -7.26 13.28
C VAL A 284 -17.93 -8.54 14.11
N MET A 285 -16.83 -8.63 14.89
CA MET A 285 -16.59 -9.77 15.77
C MET A 285 -17.57 -9.80 16.95
N ASN A 286 -18.00 -8.63 17.45
CA ASN A 286 -19.05 -8.53 18.45
C ASN A 286 -20.42 -8.94 17.88
N ILE A 287 -20.77 -8.54 16.65
CA ILE A 287 -22.02 -8.97 16.01
C ILE A 287 -22.01 -10.49 15.80
N PHE A 288 -20.91 -11.08 15.34
CA PHE A 288 -20.75 -12.54 15.22
C PHE A 288 -20.89 -13.26 16.56
N ASN A 289 -20.28 -12.74 17.63
CA ASN A 289 -20.36 -13.30 18.97
C ASN A 289 -21.75 -13.10 19.63
N VAL A 290 -22.42 -11.98 19.36
CA VAL A 290 -23.79 -11.68 19.83
C VAL A 290 -24.82 -12.53 19.09
N LEU A 291 -24.69 -12.72 17.77
CA LEU A 291 -25.49 -13.67 16.97
C LEU A 291 -25.33 -15.10 17.47
N LYS A 292 -24.08 -15.55 17.68
CA LYS A 292 -23.76 -16.87 18.24
C LYS A 292 -24.32 -17.06 19.65
N SER A 293 -24.28 -16.01 20.48
CA SER A 293 -24.81 -15.97 21.85
C SER A 293 -26.34 -15.99 21.90
N LYS A 294 -27.04 -15.14 21.13
CA LYS A 294 -28.51 -15.09 21.09
C LYS A 294 -29.10 -16.37 20.45
N LEU A 295 -28.45 -16.94 19.42
CA LEU A 295 -28.83 -18.24 18.86
C LEU A 295 -28.64 -19.40 19.85
N SER A 296 -27.62 -19.34 20.72
CA SER A 296 -27.46 -20.33 21.80
C SER A 296 -28.40 -20.11 22.99
N GLN A 297 -28.77 -18.86 23.29
CA GLN A 297 -29.72 -18.51 24.35
C GLN A 297 -31.19 -18.77 23.99
N ASN A 298 -31.61 -18.61 22.72
CA ASN A 298 -32.96 -18.98 22.29
C ASN A 298 -33.19 -20.49 22.31
N MET A 299 -32.12 -21.28 22.19
CA MET A 299 -32.15 -22.74 22.39
C MET A 299 -32.31 -23.13 23.86
N SER A 300 -31.86 -22.29 24.82
CA SER A 300 -32.00 -22.58 26.25
C SER A 300 -33.29 -22.04 26.87
N ARG A 301 -33.94 -21.03 26.28
CA ARG A 301 -35.22 -20.47 26.74
C ARG A 301 -36.45 -21.31 26.37
N ASN A 302 -36.41 -22.09 25.29
CA ASN A 302 -37.53 -22.93 24.84
C ASN A 302 -37.43 -24.38 25.35
N GLY A 303 -37.13 -24.56 26.64
CA GLY A 303 -36.85 -25.86 27.27
C GLY A 303 -37.70 -27.02 26.76
N PHE A 304 -37.06 -27.97 26.09
CA PHE A 304 -37.60 -29.30 25.83
C PHE A 304 -36.63 -30.34 26.38
N ASP A 305 -36.99 -30.84 27.56
CA ASP A 305 -36.37 -31.96 28.26
C ASP A 305 -36.53 -33.24 27.43
N ILE A 306 -35.42 -33.88 27.04
CA ILE A 306 -35.44 -35.22 26.43
C ILE A 306 -34.58 -36.14 27.27
N PHE A 307 -35.06 -36.48 28.47
CA PHE A 307 -34.79 -37.77 29.11
C PHE A 307 -35.95 -38.12 30.05
N SER A 308 -37.03 -38.71 29.52
CA SER A 308 -37.82 -39.70 30.25
C SER A 308 -38.70 -40.55 29.32
N GLU A 309 -38.46 -41.86 29.40
CA GLU A 309 -39.35 -43.01 29.21
C GLU A 309 -40.09 -43.28 27.88
N GLU A 310 -39.53 -44.26 27.16
CA GLU A 310 -40.10 -45.38 26.39
C GLU A 310 -41.56 -45.40 25.84
N ARG A 311 -41.60 -45.84 24.56
CA ARG A 311 -42.57 -46.75 23.89
C ARG A 311 -43.99 -46.25 23.57
N ARG A 312 -44.21 -45.86 22.30
CA ARG A 312 -44.92 -46.64 21.24
C ARG A 312 -45.35 -45.75 20.06
N ALA A 313 -45.05 -46.25 18.88
CA ALA A 313 -45.81 -46.14 17.63
C ALA A 313 -46.00 -44.78 16.91
N SER A 314 -45.62 -44.84 15.62
CA SER A 314 -46.25 -44.15 14.46
C SER A 314 -45.59 -42.88 13.90
N LYS A 315 -44.56 -43.11 13.07
CA LYS A 315 -44.34 -42.66 11.67
C LYS A 315 -44.78 -41.29 11.12
N SER A 316 -45.30 -40.31 11.87
CA SER A 316 -45.61 -38.96 11.31
C SER A 316 -44.71 -37.82 11.79
N LEU A 317 -43.79 -38.03 12.74
CA LEU A 317 -42.93 -36.97 13.28
C LEU A 317 -41.57 -36.78 12.57
N LEU A 318 -41.17 -37.72 11.70
CA LEU A 318 -39.88 -37.65 11.01
C LEU A 318 -39.80 -36.48 9.99
N ARG A 319 -40.96 -35.99 9.52
CA ARG A 319 -41.03 -34.87 8.57
C ARG A 319 -40.65 -33.54 9.23
N THR A 320 -40.99 -33.35 10.51
CA THR A 320 -40.70 -32.11 11.26
C THR A 320 -39.24 -32.05 11.70
N HIS A 321 -38.65 -33.18 12.10
CA HIS A 321 -37.23 -33.26 12.45
C HIS A 321 -36.31 -33.08 11.23
N ILE A 322 -36.68 -33.60 10.07
CA ILE A 322 -35.91 -33.40 8.82
C ILE A 322 -36.01 -31.95 8.37
N LEU A 323 -37.18 -31.29 8.47
CA LEU A 323 -37.34 -29.89 8.09
C LEU A 323 -36.60 -28.92 9.02
N GLN A 324 -36.53 -29.17 10.33
CA GLN A 324 -35.81 -28.31 11.29
C GLN A 324 -34.28 -28.50 11.22
N THR A 325 -33.79 -29.72 11.00
CA THR A 325 -32.35 -29.97 10.76
C THR A 325 -31.91 -29.41 9.41
N ILE A 326 -32.76 -29.48 8.36
CA ILE A 326 -32.50 -28.83 7.07
C ILE A 326 -32.53 -27.30 7.20
N TYR A 327 -33.40 -26.72 8.04
CA TYR A 327 -33.41 -25.27 8.31
C TYR A 327 -32.13 -24.82 9.02
N PHE A 328 -31.72 -25.52 10.08
CA PHE A 328 -30.46 -25.26 10.78
C PHE A 328 -29.25 -25.42 9.86
N TYR A 329 -29.21 -26.49 9.05
CA TYR A 329 -28.09 -26.76 8.14
C TYR A 329 -28.02 -25.75 6.99
N ASN A 330 -29.15 -25.31 6.42
CA ASN A 330 -29.18 -24.35 5.32
C ASN A 330 -28.90 -22.92 5.78
N THR A 331 -29.39 -22.52 6.96
CA THR A 331 -29.07 -21.21 7.54
C THR A 331 -27.62 -21.14 8.01
N PHE A 332 -27.12 -22.22 8.62
CA PHE A 332 -25.71 -22.36 8.97
C PHE A 332 -24.84 -22.41 7.70
N LEU A 333 -25.20 -23.15 6.64
CA LEU A 333 -24.47 -23.16 5.36
C LEU A 333 -24.51 -21.82 4.64
N ALA A 334 -25.61 -21.07 4.73
CA ALA A 334 -25.75 -19.75 4.10
C ALA A 334 -24.88 -18.70 4.81
N LEU A 335 -24.94 -18.66 6.15
CA LEU A 335 -24.02 -17.86 6.96
C LEU A 335 -22.57 -18.32 6.81
N LEU A 336 -22.29 -19.63 6.72
CA LEU A 336 -20.96 -20.17 6.45
C LEU A 336 -20.52 -19.85 5.02
N LYS A 337 -21.38 -19.89 3.99
CA LYS A 337 -21.01 -19.55 2.60
C LYS A 337 -20.78 -18.06 2.42
N LEU A 338 -21.56 -17.23 3.10
CA LEU A 338 -21.35 -15.79 3.13
C LEU A 338 -20.07 -15.45 3.90
N THR A 339 -19.84 -16.06 5.08
CA THR A 339 -18.58 -15.88 5.83
C THR A 339 -17.38 -16.53 5.16
N PHE A 340 -17.51 -17.66 4.46
CA PHE A 340 -16.44 -18.33 3.70
C PHE A 340 -16.12 -17.52 2.45
N ARG A 341 -17.09 -16.88 1.79
CA ARG A 341 -16.83 -15.93 0.69
C ARG A 341 -16.26 -14.59 1.18
N ILE A 342 -16.57 -14.16 2.40
CA ILE A 342 -15.93 -13.02 3.06
C ILE A 342 -14.51 -13.39 3.54
N SER A 343 -14.26 -14.65 3.93
CA SER A 343 -12.99 -15.11 4.49
C SER A 343 -11.97 -15.57 3.44
N VAL A 344 -12.42 -16.06 2.27
CA VAL A 344 -11.54 -16.56 1.19
C VAL A 344 -10.73 -15.44 0.52
N LEU A 345 -11.09 -14.16 0.71
CA LEU A 345 -10.26 -13.03 0.27
C LEU A 345 -9.51 -12.31 1.39
N ALA A 346 -9.78 -12.62 2.67
CA ALA A 346 -9.10 -12.02 3.81
C ALA A 346 -8.09 -12.96 4.51
N TYR A 347 -8.26 -14.29 4.42
CA TYR A 347 -7.46 -15.26 5.17
C TYR A 347 -7.30 -16.60 4.43
N GLY A 348 -6.52 -16.63 3.36
CA GLY A 348 -5.95 -17.89 2.87
C GLY A 348 -4.77 -18.30 3.78
N ALA A 349 -5.05 -18.90 4.95
CA ALA A 349 -4.05 -19.58 5.80
C ALA A 349 -4.55 -20.11 7.17
N ILE A 350 -5.36 -19.35 7.93
CA ILE A 350 -5.48 -19.58 9.39
C ILE A 350 -6.63 -20.54 9.77
N GLY A 351 -7.43 -21.00 8.79
CA GLY A 351 -8.61 -21.83 9.03
C GLY A 351 -8.35 -23.25 9.56
N ASN A 352 -7.13 -23.79 9.42
CA ASN A 352 -6.86 -25.20 9.76
C ASN A 352 -6.45 -25.45 11.22
N ILE A 353 -6.10 -24.42 12.00
CA ILE A 353 -5.71 -24.62 13.42
C ILE A 353 -6.94 -24.58 14.35
N PHE A 354 -7.95 -23.77 14.02
CA PHE A 354 -9.13 -23.62 14.89
C PHE A 354 -10.15 -24.77 14.77
N PHE A 355 -10.16 -25.49 13.65
CA PHE A 355 -11.08 -26.61 13.43
C PHE A 355 -10.64 -27.89 14.18
N SER A 356 -9.33 -28.06 14.40
CA SER A 356 -8.78 -29.21 15.17
C SER A 356 -9.01 -29.07 16.68
N MET A 357 -8.98 -27.85 17.24
CA MET A 357 -9.22 -27.65 18.68
C MET A 357 -10.68 -27.82 19.12
N CYS A 358 -11.67 -27.65 18.23
CA CYS A 358 -13.09 -27.81 18.59
C CYS A 358 -13.58 -29.26 18.59
N LEU A 359 -12.87 -30.19 17.93
CA LEU A 359 -13.24 -31.62 17.93
C LEU A 359 -12.65 -32.39 19.12
N ALA A 360 -11.70 -31.82 19.87
CA ALA A 360 -11.08 -32.47 21.02
C ALA A 360 -11.83 -32.28 22.36
N SER A 361 -13.02 -31.67 22.37
CA SER A 361 -13.75 -31.29 23.61
C SER A 361 -15.07 -32.04 23.85
N GLN A 362 -15.18 -33.32 23.46
CA GLN A 362 -16.30 -34.18 23.87
C GLN A 362 -15.85 -35.60 24.20
N THR A 363 -15.16 -35.79 25.32
CA THR A 363 -15.21 -37.06 26.08
C THR A 363 -15.19 -36.77 27.58
N THR A 364 -15.96 -37.56 28.32
CA THR A 364 -16.56 -37.27 29.62
C THR A 364 -15.77 -37.78 30.83
N ALA A 365 -15.52 -36.87 31.81
CA ALA A 365 -15.47 -37.02 33.30
C ALA A 365 -14.47 -38.00 33.99
N PRO A 366 -14.26 -37.93 35.33
CA PRO A 366 -13.97 -36.79 36.24
C PRO A 366 -12.70 -37.06 37.12
N ILE A 367 -12.19 -36.10 37.93
CA ILE A 367 -11.46 -36.29 39.23
C ILE A 367 -11.01 -34.89 39.79
N PRO A 368 -10.92 -34.68 41.14
CA PRO A 368 -11.24 -33.41 41.81
C PRO A 368 -10.02 -32.60 42.35
N CYS A 369 -10.31 -31.33 42.68
CA CYS A 369 -9.71 -30.41 43.66
C CYS A 369 -8.19 -30.49 43.97
N TYR A 370 -7.46 -29.39 43.73
CA TYR A 370 -6.57 -28.67 44.70
C TYR A 370 -5.80 -27.57 43.93
N LEU A 371 -6.03 -26.29 44.26
CA LEU A 371 -5.09 -25.14 44.21
C LEU A 371 -5.87 -23.81 44.22
N SER A 372 -6.44 -23.50 45.38
CA SER A 372 -6.96 -22.19 45.75
C SER A 372 -5.84 -21.33 46.34
N SER A 373 -5.14 -20.52 45.54
CA SER A 373 -4.30 -19.42 46.07
C SER A 373 -3.73 -18.51 44.96
N LEU A 374 -4.56 -17.75 44.25
CA LEU A 374 -4.05 -16.62 43.42
C LEU A 374 -5.08 -15.53 43.05
N SER A 375 -6.24 -15.46 43.73
CA SER A 375 -7.30 -14.50 43.40
C SER A 375 -7.41 -13.26 44.32
N ARG A 376 -6.34 -12.85 45.03
CA ARG A 376 -6.43 -11.74 46.01
C ARG A 376 -5.44 -10.57 45.88
N ALA A 377 -4.75 -10.40 44.75
CA ALA A 377 -3.76 -9.32 44.60
C ALA A 377 -3.94 -8.37 43.39
N LYS A 378 -5.09 -8.38 42.70
CA LYS A 378 -5.31 -7.51 41.50
C LYS A 378 -6.47 -6.52 41.59
N LEU A 379 -7.00 -6.23 42.78
CA LEU A 379 -8.16 -5.34 42.94
C LEU A 379 -7.91 -4.04 43.74
N SER A 380 -6.67 -3.56 43.87
CA SER A 380 -6.38 -2.34 44.67
C SER A 380 -5.67 -1.20 43.93
N CYS A 381 -5.63 -1.18 42.59
CA CYS A 381 -5.01 -0.08 41.82
C CYS A 381 -5.93 0.55 40.76
N LEU A 382 -7.25 0.56 41.02
CA LEU A 382 -8.24 1.28 40.23
C LEU A 382 -9.00 2.25 41.15
N ASP A 383 -8.29 3.23 41.70
CA ASP A 383 -8.89 4.46 42.24
C ASP A 383 -7.80 5.49 42.52
N LYS A 384 -7.50 6.31 41.50
CA LYS A 384 -6.95 7.69 41.53
C LYS A 384 -6.20 7.99 40.23
N ALA A 385 -6.93 8.49 39.23
CA ALA A 385 -6.38 9.35 38.19
C ALA A 385 -7.52 10.11 37.49
N SER A 386 -8.22 10.97 38.24
CA SER A 386 -9.08 12.01 37.67
C SER A 386 -8.28 13.31 37.55
N SER A 387 -7.71 13.59 36.38
CA SER A 387 -7.39 14.97 35.97
C SER A 387 -7.20 15.09 34.45
N SER A 388 -8.19 15.71 33.82
CA SER A 388 -8.17 16.49 32.57
C SER A 388 -7.20 16.06 31.45
N VAL A 389 -7.74 15.37 30.44
CA VAL A 389 -7.15 15.30 29.09
C VAL A 389 -7.97 16.22 28.19
N GLU A 390 -7.34 17.31 27.73
CA GLU A 390 -7.85 18.09 26.60
C GLU A 390 -7.68 17.26 25.32
N ASP A 391 -8.79 16.78 24.78
CA ASP A 391 -8.87 16.22 23.43
C ASP A 391 -8.89 17.38 22.42
N VAL A 392 -7.80 17.57 21.70
CA VAL A 392 -7.77 18.36 20.46
C VAL A 392 -7.38 17.42 19.32
N SER A 393 -8.29 17.31 18.36
CA SER A 393 -8.28 16.49 17.14
C SER A 393 -6.93 16.51 16.40
N GLU A 394 -6.32 15.34 16.23
CA GLU A 394 -5.10 15.14 15.43
C GLU A 394 -5.44 14.98 13.94
N SER A 395 -5.11 15.99 13.13
CA SER A 395 -4.90 15.85 11.68
C SER A 395 -3.41 16.10 11.40
N SER A 396 -2.68 15.05 11.04
CA SER A 396 -1.29 15.11 10.58
C SER A 396 -1.15 14.08 9.48
N SER A 397 -0.93 14.54 8.26
CA SER A 397 -0.59 13.73 7.08
C SER A 397 0.86 13.27 7.19
N ASP A 398 1.11 12.27 8.04
CA ASP A 398 2.38 11.55 8.02
C ASP A 398 2.19 10.40 7.02
N ALA A 399 2.83 10.49 5.84
CA ALA A 399 2.84 9.40 4.86
C ALA A 399 3.43 8.14 5.53
N GLU A 400 2.64 7.07 5.53
CA GLU A 400 3.06 5.76 6.00
C GLU A 400 4.11 5.23 5.00
N GLU A 401 5.19 4.61 5.49
CA GLU A 401 5.99 3.77 4.60
C GLU A 401 5.05 2.69 4.08
N ASP A 402 4.94 2.58 2.75
CA ASP A 402 4.06 1.66 2.04
C ASP A 402 3.88 0.32 2.78
N GLU A 403 2.77 0.19 3.51
CA GLU A 403 2.39 -1.05 4.16
C GLU A 403 1.85 -1.99 3.08
N GLN A 404 2.77 -2.61 2.32
CA GLN A 404 2.39 -3.75 1.49
C GLN A 404 1.93 -4.88 2.42
N PRO A 405 0.73 -5.46 2.20
CA PRO A 405 0.33 -6.65 2.92
C PRO A 405 1.31 -7.76 2.51
N ILE A 406 2.17 -8.18 3.46
CA ILE A 406 3.03 -9.34 3.27
C ILE A 406 2.11 -10.53 3.02
N ARG A 407 1.96 -10.91 1.74
CA ARG A 407 1.38 -12.20 1.36
C ARG A 407 2.35 -13.26 1.86
N ARG A 408 1.90 -14.06 2.82
CA ARG A 408 2.63 -15.26 3.24
C ARG A 408 2.89 -16.14 2.00
N GLN A 409 4.15 -16.50 1.77
CA GLN A 409 4.45 -17.77 1.11
C GLN A 409 4.35 -18.84 2.20
N GLU A 410 3.16 -19.43 2.37
CA GLU A 410 3.03 -20.64 3.20
C GLU A 410 3.54 -21.83 2.41
N GLY A 411 4.87 -21.98 2.40
CA GLY A 411 5.50 -23.28 2.21
C GLY A 411 5.43 -24.01 3.55
N THR A 412 4.68 -25.11 3.62
CA THR A 412 4.83 -26.11 4.70
C THR A 412 6.28 -26.59 4.69
N THR A 413 7.11 -25.97 5.51
CA THR A 413 8.53 -26.29 5.65
C THR A 413 8.68 -27.17 6.88
N ASP A 414 9.29 -28.34 6.72
CA ASP A 414 9.87 -29.07 7.85
C ASP A 414 10.65 -28.09 8.72
N LEU A 415 10.28 -28.01 10.01
CA LEU A 415 10.94 -27.09 10.94
C LEU A 415 12.40 -27.47 11.04
N SER A 416 13.27 -26.54 10.63
CA SER A 416 14.70 -26.78 10.47
C SER A 416 15.37 -27.17 11.80
N PRO A 417 16.53 -27.86 11.79
CA PRO A 417 17.28 -28.20 13.01
C PRO A 417 17.53 -26.98 13.91
N GLU A 418 17.66 -25.80 13.31
CA GLU A 418 17.83 -24.51 13.98
C GLU A 418 16.59 -24.11 14.80
N TYR A 419 15.38 -24.38 14.31
CA TYR A 419 14.13 -24.14 15.06
C TYR A 419 14.12 -24.94 16.38
N TRP A 420 14.42 -26.23 16.30
CA TRP A 420 14.47 -27.11 17.47
C TRP A 420 15.64 -26.78 18.40
N GLY A 421 16.79 -26.37 17.83
CA GLY A 421 17.94 -25.85 18.56
C GLY A 421 17.58 -24.63 19.40
N ILE A 422 16.94 -23.63 18.78
CA ILE A 422 16.46 -22.42 19.47
C ILE A 422 15.43 -22.80 20.53
N GLN A 423 14.44 -23.65 20.22
CA GLN A 423 13.43 -24.07 21.22
C GLN A 423 14.08 -24.73 22.46
N LYS A 424 15.12 -25.55 22.26
CA LYS A 424 15.85 -26.17 23.36
C LYS A 424 16.62 -25.12 24.19
N LEU A 425 17.27 -24.16 23.54
CA LEU A 425 17.97 -23.07 24.22
C LEU A 425 17.03 -22.16 25.00
N VAL A 426 15.82 -21.89 24.49
CA VAL A 426 14.79 -21.10 25.18
C VAL A 426 14.42 -21.70 26.54
N LYS A 427 14.44 -23.03 26.68
CA LYS A 427 14.21 -23.68 27.98
C LYS A 427 15.31 -23.34 29.00
N PHE A 428 16.56 -23.25 28.56
CA PHE A 428 17.68 -22.84 29.40
C PHE A 428 17.65 -21.35 29.74
N VAL A 429 17.22 -20.50 28.80
CA VAL A 429 16.99 -19.06 29.07
C VAL A 429 15.87 -18.86 30.10
N LYS A 430 14.81 -19.69 30.07
CA LYS A 430 13.71 -19.66 31.05
C LYS A 430 14.08 -20.24 32.43
N ALA A 431 15.20 -20.97 32.54
CA ALA A 431 15.56 -21.69 33.76
C ALA A 431 16.07 -20.78 34.90
N GLY A 432 16.41 -19.52 34.60
CA GLY A 432 16.64 -18.47 35.61
C GLY A 432 18.03 -18.43 36.26
N ASP A 433 18.98 -19.31 35.89
CA ASP A 433 20.38 -19.19 36.30
C ASP A 433 21.10 -18.15 35.41
N PRO A 434 21.71 -17.07 35.95
CA PRO A 434 22.37 -16.04 35.16
C PRO A 434 23.48 -16.59 34.26
N THR A 435 24.25 -17.57 34.73
CA THR A 435 25.38 -18.13 33.97
C THR A 435 24.87 -18.98 32.80
N ALA A 436 23.93 -19.90 33.05
CA ALA A 436 23.29 -20.70 32.01
C ALA A 436 22.49 -19.85 31.02
N THR A 437 21.85 -18.77 31.48
CA THR A 437 21.11 -17.83 30.63
C THR A 437 22.06 -17.11 29.68
N VAL A 438 23.19 -16.59 30.16
CA VAL A 438 24.19 -15.94 29.29
C VAL A 438 24.78 -16.94 28.29
N ILE A 439 25.11 -18.16 28.71
CA ILE A 439 25.61 -19.20 27.79
C ILE A 439 24.55 -19.53 26.74
N ALA A 440 23.29 -19.70 27.13
CA ALA A 440 22.20 -20.00 26.21
C ALA A 440 21.94 -18.85 25.22
N LEU A 441 22.02 -17.58 25.65
CA LEU A 441 21.91 -16.41 24.78
C LEU A 441 23.09 -16.33 23.80
N CYS A 442 24.32 -16.60 24.26
CA CYS A 442 25.49 -16.68 23.39
C CYS A 442 25.34 -17.77 22.33
N SER A 443 24.94 -18.98 22.74
CA SER A 443 24.67 -20.09 21.81
C SER A 443 23.49 -19.83 20.88
N MET A 444 22.50 -19.05 21.33
CA MET A 444 21.37 -18.66 20.49
C MET A 444 21.80 -17.72 19.36
N ARG A 445 22.78 -16.84 19.61
CA ARG A 445 23.35 -15.96 18.58
C ARG A 445 24.20 -16.69 17.54
N ASP A 446 24.66 -17.91 17.82
CA ASP A 446 25.39 -18.72 16.82
C ASP A 446 24.46 -19.19 15.70
N PHE A 447 23.13 -19.09 15.88
CA PHE A 447 22.14 -19.30 14.83
C PHE A 447 21.91 -18.02 14.03
N ASN A 448 21.57 -18.16 12.75
CA ASN A 448 21.26 -17.02 11.89
C ASN A 448 19.88 -16.45 12.21
N MET A 449 19.83 -15.43 13.08
CA MET A 449 18.59 -14.74 13.50
C MET A 449 17.89 -13.94 12.39
N SER A 450 18.56 -13.75 11.26
CA SER A 450 17.98 -13.14 10.05
C SER A 450 17.08 -14.12 9.29
N GLN A 451 17.20 -15.43 9.53
CA GLN A 451 16.37 -16.45 8.87
C GLN A 451 14.94 -16.46 9.43
N GLU A 452 13.97 -16.63 8.55
CA GLU A 452 12.55 -16.67 8.90
C GLU A 452 12.25 -17.83 9.87
N THR A 453 12.87 -18.99 9.70
CA THR A 453 12.70 -20.16 10.60
C THR A 453 13.15 -19.88 12.03
N CYS A 454 14.28 -19.18 12.22
CA CYS A 454 14.76 -18.75 13.53
C CYS A 454 13.84 -17.70 14.17
N GLN A 455 13.36 -16.74 13.38
CA GLN A 455 12.41 -15.71 13.83
C GLN A 455 11.05 -16.31 14.22
N LEU A 456 10.57 -17.31 13.47
CA LEU A 456 9.40 -18.12 13.79
C LEU A 456 9.62 -18.87 15.12
N ALA A 457 10.77 -19.51 15.31
CA ALA A 457 11.10 -20.18 16.58
C ALA A 457 11.06 -19.22 17.77
N VAL A 458 11.63 -18.03 17.65
CA VAL A 458 11.63 -17.02 18.73
C VAL A 458 10.20 -16.56 19.07
N ARG A 459 9.33 -16.45 18.06
CA ARG A 459 7.93 -16.05 18.26
C ARG A 459 7.09 -17.17 18.87
N ASP A 460 7.12 -18.35 18.29
CA ASP A 460 6.20 -19.46 18.61
C ASP A 460 6.53 -20.11 19.96
N THR A 461 7.77 -19.98 20.43
CA THR A 461 8.22 -20.51 21.74
C THR A 461 7.99 -19.54 22.91
N GLY A 462 7.45 -18.34 22.63
CA GLY A 462 7.35 -17.25 23.60
C GLY A 462 8.70 -16.70 24.05
N CYS A 463 9.77 -16.92 23.25
CA CYS A 463 11.12 -16.43 23.58
C CYS A 463 11.15 -14.90 23.59
N LEU A 464 10.39 -14.24 22.71
CA LEU A 464 10.36 -12.78 22.64
C LEU A 464 9.96 -12.13 23.99
N GLU A 465 8.96 -12.68 24.68
CA GLU A 465 8.54 -12.23 26.01
C GLU A 465 9.67 -12.40 27.03
N VAL A 466 10.38 -13.54 26.98
CA VAL A 466 11.51 -13.82 27.86
C VAL A 466 12.66 -12.84 27.61
N LEU A 467 12.99 -12.58 26.35
CA LEU A 467 14.03 -11.61 25.97
C LEU A 467 13.69 -10.20 26.48
N VAL A 468 12.44 -9.76 26.32
CA VAL A 468 11.98 -8.46 26.84
C VAL A 468 12.06 -8.43 28.37
N ASN A 469 11.65 -9.51 29.06
CA ASN A 469 11.74 -9.59 30.53
C ASN A 469 13.19 -9.57 31.03
N LEU A 470 14.12 -10.20 30.30
CA LEU A 470 15.55 -10.17 30.64
C LEU A 470 16.14 -8.75 30.60
N LEU A 471 15.53 -7.82 29.86
CA LEU A 471 15.97 -6.42 29.82
C LEU A 471 15.76 -5.70 31.15
N ASP A 472 14.77 -6.10 31.96
CA ASP A 472 14.50 -5.47 33.27
C ASP A 472 15.27 -6.14 34.43
N THR A 473 16.19 -7.06 34.11
CA THR A 473 17.09 -7.66 35.11
C THR A 473 18.21 -6.71 35.51
N GLU A 474 18.81 -6.91 36.69
CA GLU A 474 19.96 -6.12 37.14
C GLU A 474 21.29 -6.58 36.50
N GLU A 475 21.32 -7.75 35.85
CA GLU A 475 22.56 -8.32 35.32
C GLU A 475 22.86 -7.84 33.89
N THR A 476 23.91 -7.03 33.75
CA THR A 476 24.24 -6.31 32.51
C THR A 476 24.57 -7.27 31.36
N LYS A 477 25.14 -8.43 31.66
CA LYS A 477 25.46 -9.47 30.66
C LYS A 477 24.19 -10.10 30.07
N CYS A 478 23.16 -10.32 30.89
CA CYS A 478 21.86 -10.84 30.44
C CYS A 478 21.14 -9.80 29.57
N GLN A 479 21.13 -8.54 30.01
CA GLN A 479 20.56 -7.43 29.24
C GLN A 479 21.28 -7.29 27.88
N ALA A 480 22.62 -7.29 27.87
CA ALA A 480 23.41 -7.18 26.64
C ALA A 480 23.21 -8.38 25.70
N GLY A 481 23.12 -9.60 26.23
CA GLY A 481 22.82 -10.81 25.45
C GLY A 481 21.44 -10.74 24.81
N SER A 482 20.42 -10.31 25.57
CA SER A 482 19.06 -10.13 25.07
C SER A 482 18.97 -9.05 23.99
N LEU A 483 19.55 -7.86 24.22
CA LEU A 483 19.53 -6.76 23.25
C LEU A 483 20.23 -7.12 21.93
N LYS A 484 21.31 -7.92 21.97
CA LYS A 484 21.98 -8.39 20.73
C LYS A 484 21.04 -9.20 19.85
N ILE A 485 20.29 -10.14 20.45
CA ILE A 485 19.31 -10.96 19.73
C ILE A 485 18.14 -10.08 19.26
N LEU A 486 17.56 -9.27 20.15
CA LEU A 486 16.45 -8.37 19.84
C LEU A 486 16.80 -7.42 18.69
N LYS A 487 18.03 -6.88 18.67
CA LYS A 487 18.52 -6.04 17.58
C LYS A 487 18.42 -6.77 16.23
N GLU A 488 18.94 -7.99 16.13
CA GLU A 488 18.97 -8.76 14.87
C GLU A 488 17.57 -9.11 14.37
N ILE A 489 16.66 -9.53 15.26
CA ILE A 489 15.30 -9.93 14.87
C ILE A 489 14.34 -8.75 14.69
N SER A 490 14.65 -7.58 15.27
CA SER A 490 13.82 -6.38 15.19
C SER A 490 13.78 -5.75 13.80
N HIS A 491 14.48 -6.28 12.80
CA HIS A 491 14.27 -5.90 11.42
C HIS A 491 12.94 -6.41 10.85
N ASN A 492 12.33 -7.44 11.44
CA ASN A 492 11.03 -7.98 11.04
C ASN A 492 9.87 -7.12 11.58
N ILE A 493 8.92 -6.74 10.72
CA ILE A 493 7.80 -5.86 11.09
C ILE A 493 6.95 -6.45 12.23
N LEU A 494 6.62 -7.75 12.18
CA LEU A 494 5.77 -8.40 13.19
C LEU A 494 6.46 -8.42 14.56
N ILE A 495 7.77 -8.64 14.57
CA ILE A 495 8.57 -8.66 15.80
C ILE A 495 8.67 -7.25 16.40
N ARG A 496 8.82 -6.20 15.59
CA ARG A 496 8.81 -4.81 16.08
C ARG A 496 7.51 -4.47 16.80
N HIS A 497 6.36 -4.86 16.22
CA HIS A 497 5.06 -4.66 16.84
C HIS A 497 4.96 -5.44 18.16
N ALA A 498 5.36 -6.71 18.17
CA ALA A 498 5.33 -7.53 19.38
C ALA A 498 6.25 -6.98 20.49
N ILE A 499 7.47 -6.52 20.18
CA ILE A 499 8.37 -5.87 21.16
C ILE A 499 7.70 -4.63 21.79
N ALA A 500 7.02 -3.82 20.97
CA ALA A 500 6.33 -2.64 21.46
C ALA A 500 5.06 -2.97 22.27
N ASP A 501 4.35 -4.05 21.93
CA ASP A 501 3.18 -4.52 22.69
C ASP A 501 3.57 -5.12 24.05
N LEU A 502 4.74 -5.75 24.13
CA LEU A 502 5.31 -6.29 25.36
C LEU A 502 5.94 -5.22 26.27
N GLY A 503 5.90 -3.95 25.89
CA GLY A 503 6.49 -2.86 26.68
C GLY A 503 8.03 -2.81 26.65
N GLY A 504 8.65 -3.40 25.62
CA GLY A 504 10.11 -3.46 25.52
C GLY A 504 10.77 -2.10 25.30
N LEU A 505 10.07 -1.15 24.65
CA LEU A 505 10.59 0.20 24.38
C LEU A 505 10.79 1.01 25.67
N GLU A 506 9.88 0.89 26.62
CA GLU A 506 9.96 1.52 27.95
C GLU A 506 11.24 1.10 28.68
N ILE A 507 11.51 -0.21 28.68
CA ILE A 507 12.67 -0.81 29.35
C ILE A 507 13.96 -0.39 28.63
N MET A 508 13.99 -0.42 27.29
CA MET A 508 15.15 0.04 26.53
C MET A 508 15.46 1.52 26.77
N VAL A 509 14.44 2.38 26.90
CA VAL A 509 14.63 3.81 27.23
C VAL A 509 15.24 4.00 28.61
N LYS A 510 14.87 3.17 29.59
CA LYS A 510 15.48 3.15 30.94
C LYS A 510 16.94 2.69 30.88
N ILE A 511 17.24 1.67 30.06
CA ILE A 511 18.62 1.17 29.86
C ILE A 511 19.57 2.24 29.32
N LEU A 512 19.09 3.23 28.56
CA LEU A 512 19.93 4.35 28.08
C LEU A 512 20.59 5.17 29.21
N GLU A 513 20.10 5.07 30.45
CA GLU A 513 20.69 5.70 31.64
C GLU A 513 21.80 4.87 32.29
N SER A 514 22.00 3.61 31.88
CA SER A 514 23.03 2.71 32.43
C SER A 514 24.44 3.32 32.32
N PRO A 515 25.38 3.08 33.26
CA PRO A 515 26.77 3.51 33.08
C PRO A 515 27.49 2.74 31.97
N ASP A 516 26.98 1.58 31.54
CA ASP A 516 27.58 0.73 30.52
C ASP A 516 27.32 1.27 29.10
N LYS A 517 28.40 1.69 28.42
CA LYS A 517 28.32 2.24 27.05
C LYS A 517 27.86 1.20 26.03
N ASP A 518 28.32 -0.04 26.13
CA ASP A 518 27.96 -1.08 25.16
C ASP A 518 26.47 -1.40 25.27
N LEU A 519 25.93 -1.38 26.49
CA LEU A 519 24.51 -1.56 26.74
C LEU A 519 23.68 -0.40 26.19
N LYS A 520 24.14 0.86 26.32
CA LYS A 520 23.48 2.03 25.70
C LYS A 520 23.43 1.91 24.18
N CYS A 521 24.54 1.51 23.55
CA CYS A 521 24.62 1.33 22.10
C CYS A 521 23.59 0.30 21.62
N LEU A 522 23.57 -0.88 22.24
CA LEU A 522 22.64 -1.95 21.89
C LEU A 522 21.17 -1.55 22.09
N ALA A 523 20.86 -0.83 23.18
CA ALA A 523 19.52 -0.31 23.42
C ALA A 523 19.13 0.72 22.36
N ALA A 524 20.01 1.66 22.02
CA ALA A 524 19.75 2.68 21.00
C ALA A 524 19.57 2.07 19.60
N GLU A 525 20.41 1.10 19.19
CA GLU A 525 20.25 0.39 17.91
C GLU A 525 18.92 -0.37 17.84
N THR A 526 18.55 -1.07 18.92
CA THR A 526 17.28 -1.80 18.96
C THR A 526 16.09 -0.83 18.92
N ILE A 527 16.17 0.30 19.63
CA ILE A 527 15.16 1.37 19.54
C ILE A 527 15.07 1.90 18.10
N ALA A 528 16.18 2.09 17.40
CA ALA A 528 16.17 2.55 16.00
C ALA A 528 15.37 1.61 15.10
N ASN A 529 15.58 0.30 15.24
CA ASN A 529 14.86 -0.71 14.47
C ASN A 529 13.37 -0.75 14.80
N VAL A 530 13.00 -0.67 16.09
CA VAL A 530 11.61 -0.75 16.54
C VAL A 530 10.84 0.56 16.28
N ALA A 531 11.48 1.73 16.34
CA ALA A 531 10.86 3.06 16.21
C ALA A 531 10.48 3.45 14.75
N ARG A 532 10.18 2.48 13.89
CA ARG A 532 9.82 2.69 12.48
C ARG A 532 8.32 2.95 12.24
N PHE A 533 7.46 2.78 13.25
CA PHE A 533 6.03 3.09 13.17
C PHE A 533 5.55 4.11 14.23
N LYS A 534 4.37 4.72 14.02
CA LYS A 534 3.88 5.89 14.78
C LYS A 534 3.76 5.63 16.29
N ARG A 535 3.22 4.48 16.70
CA ARG A 535 3.05 4.12 18.13
C ARG A 535 4.39 3.96 18.84
N ALA A 536 5.36 3.25 18.26
CA ALA A 536 6.69 3.12 18.85
C ALA A 536 7.39 4.48 19.03
N ARG A 537 7.37 5.34 18.01
CA ARG A 537 7.91 6.72 18.10
C ARG A 537 7.26 7.54 19.22
N LYS A 538 5.96 7.37 19.43
CA LYS A 538 5.20 8.02 20.52
C LYS A 538 5.66 7.49 21.88
N THR A 539 5.81 6.18 22.04
CA THR A 539 6.29 5.55 23.29
C THR A 539 7.69 6.07 23.65
N VAL A 540 8.65 6.03 22.73
CA VAL A 540 10.01 6.54 22.98
C VAL A 540 9.99 8.00 23.46
N ARG A 541 9.14 8.85 22.89
CA ARG A 541 8.98 10.24 23.34
C ARG A 541 8.36 10.34 24.73
N GLN A 542 7.27 9.61 25.01
CA GLN A 542 6.54 9.70 26.28
C GLN A 542 7.39 9.30 27.48
N TYR A 543 8.26 8.30 27.32
CA TYR A 543 9.17 7.85 28.37
C TYR A 543 10.48 8.68 28.42
N GLY A 544 10.56 9.80 27.70
CA GLY A 544 11.71 10.71 27.72
C GLY A 544 12.94 10.19 26.96
N GLY A 545 12.78 9.20 26.09
CA GLY A 545 13.86 8.61 25.30
C GLY A 545 14.56 9.61 24.38
N ILE A 546 13.83 10.58 23.80
CA ILE A 546 14.43 11.58 22.91
C ILE A 546 15.53 12.39 23.61
N LYS A 547 15.29 12.85 24.85
CA LYS A 547 16.29 13.62 25.61
C LYS A 547 17.53 12.76 25.92
N ARG A 548 17.33 11.48 26.24
CA ARG A 548 18.41 10.53 26.55
C ARG A 548 19.24 10.20 25.32
N LEU A 549 18.58 9.97 24.18
CA LEU A 549 19.24 9.74 22.89
C LEU A 549 20.05 10.96 22.43
N VAL A 550 19.53 12.17 22.62
CA VAL A 550 20.32 13.40 22.38
C VAL A 550 21.53 13.48 23.31
N GLY A 551 21.39 13.06 24.57
CA GLY A 551 22.51 12.97 25.51
C GLY A 551 23.61 12.01 25.09
N LEU A 552 23.34 10.98 24.26
CA LEU A 552 24.37 10.10 23.70
C LEU A 552 25.27 10.80 22.68
N LEU A 553 24.81 11.92 22.10
CA LEU A 553 25.61 12.74 21.19
C LEU A 553 26.57 13.68 21.94
N ASP A 554 26.36 13.89 23.25
CA ASP A 554 27.18 14.77 24.09
C ASP A 554 28.42 14.05 24.67
N CYS A 555 29.10 13.26 23.83
CA CYS A 555 30.36 12.63 24.19
C CYS A 555 31.54 13.60 23.90
N VAL A 556 32.47 13.72 24.86
CA VAL A 556 33.39 14.87 25.00
C VAL A 556 34.54 14.94 23.98
N SER A 557 34.83 13.91 23.19
CA SER A 557 36.16 13.77 22.56
C SER A 557 36.14 13.82 21.02
N VAL A 558 35.93 15.00 20.41
CA VAL A 558 36.30 15.18 18.99
C VAL A 558 37.82 15.41 18.94
N GLY A 559 38.61 14.38 18.60
CA GLY A 559 40.05 14.48 18.36
C GLY A 559 41.01 13.76 19.34
N ALA A 560 40.56 12.79 20.16
CA ALA A 560 41.42 12.07 21.12
C ALA A 560 41.34 10.53 20.96
N PRO A 561 42.36 9.74 21.37
CA PRO A 561 42.47 8.29 21.12
C PRO A 561 41.41 7.41 21.82
N SER A 562 40.58 7.95 22.72
CA SER A 562 39.34 7.32 23.22
C SER A 562 38.15 7.44 22.25
N GLN A 563 38.37 7.97 21.04
CA GLN A 563 37.37 8.31 20.03
C GLN A 563 36.48 7.16 19.60
N ALA A 564 37.01 5.97 19.33
CA ALA A 564 36.24 4.93 18.63
C ALA A 564 34.96 4.52 19.38
N LYS A 565 35.03 4.34 20.71
CA LYS A 565 33.86 3.97 21.53
C LYS A 565 32.89 5.13 21.75
N ASP A 566 33.41 6.36 21.86
CA ASP A 566 32.59 7.56 22.03
C ASP A 566 31.85 7.91 20.72
N THR A 567 32.51 7.76 19.58
CA THR A 567 31.93 7.89 18.23
C THR A 567 30.87 6.83 18.01
N GLU A 568 31.12 5.59 18.40
CA GLU A 568 30.14 4.51 18.25
C GLU A 568 28.88 4.75 19.10
N THR A 569 29.04 5.27 20.32
CA THR A 569 27.91 5.65 21.18
C THR A 569 27.08 6.77 20.55
N ALA A 570 27.74 7.79 20.00
CA ALA A 570 27.07 8.87 19.29
C ALA A 570 26.40 8.39 18.00
N ARG A 571 27.02 7.47 17.26
CA ARG A 571 26.45 6.84 16.05
C ARG A 571 25.14 6.12 16.37
N CYS A 572 25.14 5.28 17.41
CA CYS A 572 23.94 4.56 17.84
C CYS A 572 22.83 5.51 18.27
N GLY A 573 23.18 6.57 19.01
CA GLY A 573 22.25 7.64 19.39
C GLY A 573 21.65 8.36 18.18
N ALA A 574 22.48 8.73 17.21
CA ALA A 574 22.04 9.38 15.97
C ALA A 574 21.13 8.46 15.14
N LEU A 575 21.42 7.17 15.04
CA LEU A 575 20.60 6.19 14.32
C LEU A 575 19.19 6.06 14.91
N ALA A 576 19.10 6.01 16.25
CA ALA A 576 17.82 6.00 16.95
C ALA A 576 17.05 7.31 16.76
N LEU A 577 17.75 8.45 16.80
CA LEU A 577 17.16 9.77 16.55
C LEU A 577 16.62 9.91 15.14
N TRP A 578 17.31 9.38 14.13
CA TRP A 578 16.85 9.37 12.75
C TRP A 578 15.52 8.61 12.60
N SER A 579 15.42 7.41 13.17
CA SER A 579 14.16 6.66 13.13
C SER A 579 13.04 7.40 13.89
N CYS A 580 13.38 8.06 14.99
CA CYS A 580 12.44 8.85 15.77
C CYS A 580 12.02 10.17 15.11
N SER A 581 12.88 10.79 14.29
CA SER A 581 12.68 12.12 13.72
C SER A 581 11.64 12.16 12.61
N LYS A 582 11.20 11.01 12.08
CA LYS A 582 10.06 10.92 11.16
C LYS A 582 8.77 11.53 11.72
N SER A 583 8.58 11.56 13.05
CA SER A 583 7.42 12.20 13.68
C SER A 583 7.64 13.69 13.96
N THR A 584 6.71 14.55 13.50
CA THR A 584 6.72 16.01 13.74
C THR A 584 6.86 16.39 15.22
N LYS A 585 6.16 15.69 16.11
CA LYS A 585 6.24 15.91 17.57
C LYS A 585 7.61 15.50 18.14
N ASN A 586 8.27 14.49 17.56
CA ASN A 586 9.62 14.09 17.98
C ASN A 586 10.67 15.08 17.49
N LYS A 587 10.54 15.63 16.27
CA LYS A 587 11.37 16.76 15.79
C LYS A 587 11.36 17.88 16.84
N LYS A 588 10.17 18.34 17.26
CA LYS A 588 10.07 19.39 18.30
C LYS A 588 10.77 19.00 19.62
N ALA A 589 10.71 17.73 20.03
CA ALA A 589 11.39 17.24 21.23
C ALA A 589 12.92 17.21 21.07
N ILE A 590 13.45 16.80 19.92
CA ILE A 590 14.89 16.80 19.61
C ILE A 590 15.45 18.22 19.70
N ARG A 591 14.72 19.20 19.12
CA ARG A 591 15.11 20.62 19.20
C ARG A 591 15.14 21.12 20.64
N ARG A 592 14.11 20.84 21.44
CA ARG A 592 14.04 21.24 22.86
C ARG A 592 15.13 20.60 23.70
N ALA A 593 15.59 19.41 23.33
CA ALA A 593 16.69 18.71 23.99
C ALA A 593 18.08 19.23 23.60
N GLY A 594 18.19 20.20 22.69
CA GLY A 594 19.48 20.73 22.22
C GLY A 594 20.19 19.81 21.21
N GLY A 595 19.44 18.98 20.46
CA GLY A 595 20.05 18.05 19.51
C GLY A 595 20.72 18.71 18.31
N ILE A 596 20.25 19.89 17.87
CA ILE A 596 20.74 20.53 16.63
C ILE A 596 22.22 20.92 16.73
N PRO A 597 22.69 21.67 17.75
CA PRO A 597 24.12 22.01 17.87
C PRO A 597 25.03 20.76 17.98
N LEU A 598 24.54 19.69 18.61
CA LEU A 598 25.29 18.44 18.73
C LEU A 598 25.40 17.72 17.38
N LEU A 599 24.33 17.67 16.59
CA LEU A 599 24.38 17.15 15.21
C LEU A 599 25.32 18.01 14.34
N ALA A 600 25.31 19.34 14.50
CA ALA A 600 26.23 20.25 13.82
C ALA A 600 27.70 19.93 14.11
N LYS A 601 28.00 19.62 15.38
CA LYS A 601 29.34 19.25 15.83
C LYS A 601 29.81 17.95 15.17
N TRP A 602 28.96 16.93 15.13
CA TRP A 602 29.29 15.63 14.53
C TRP A 602 29.36 15.68 13.00
N LEU A 603 28.67 16.61 12.35
CA LEU A 603 28.75 16.80 10.90
C LEU A 603 30.14 17.25 10.41
N LYS A 604 30.98 17.76 11.32
CA LYS A 604 32.38 18.16 11.02
C LYS A 604 33.36 16.99 11.07
N CYS A 605 32.93 15.82 11.52
CA CYS A 605 33.78 14.63 11.57
C CYS A 605 33.96 14.02 10.17
N SER A 606 35.07 13.31 9.96
CA SER A 606 35.37 12.62 8.69
C SER A 606 34.84 11.19 8.61
N ASP A 607 34.35 10.63 9.73
CA ASP A 607 33.88 9.24 9.79
C ASP A 607 32.46 9.11 9.21
N VAL A 608 32.36 8.40 8.09
CA VAL A 608 31.12 8.21 7.32
C VAL A 608 30.05 7.49 8.12
N ASN A 609 30.44 6.57 9.02
CA ASN A 609 29.49 5.75 9.78
C ASN A 609 28.61 6.58 10.72
N ILE A 610 29.14 7.69 11.25
CA ILE A 610 28.37 8.64 12.07
C ILE A 610 27.70 9.71 11.22
N LEU A 611 28.31 10.11 10.10
CA LEU A 611 27.74 11.11 9.21
C LEU A 611 26.40 10.66 8.62
N ILE A 612 26.27 9.41 8.19
CA ILE A 612 25.01 8.91 7.59
C ILE A 612 23.81 9.09 8.54
N PRO A 613 23.83 8.57 9.78
CA PRO A 613 22.71 8.79 10.72
C PRO A 613 22.50 10.25 11.12
N VAL A 614 23.58 11.04 11.21
CA VAL A 614 23.50 12.47 11.55
C VAL A 614 22.78 13.23 10.43
N VAL A 615 23.22 13.06 9.17
CA VAL A 615 22.61 13.70 8.01
C VAL A 615 21.19 13.17 7.78
N GLY A 616 20.94 11.88 7.95
CA GLY A 616 19.60 11.30 7.90
C GLY A 616 18.65 11.92 8.92
N THR A 617 19.13 12.17 10.15
CA THR A 617 18.36 12.90 11.17
C THR A 617 18.07 14.34 10.73
N LEU A 618 19.07 15.04 10.18
CA LEU A 618 18.93 16.42 9.69
C LEU A 618 17.96 16.52 8.52
N GLN A 619 18.04 15.61 7.55
CA GLN A 619 17.12 15.47 6.41
C GLN A 619 15.67 15.35 6.91
N GLU A 620 15.40 14.45 7.85
CA GLU A 620 14.04 14.29 8.36
C GLU A 620 13.54 15.53 9.12
N CYS A 621 14.43 16.19 9.86
CA CYS A 621 14.08 17.41 10.57
C CYS A 621 13.91 18.64 9.66
N ALA A 622 14.60 18.70 8.51
CA ALA A 622 14.55 19.80 7.54
C ALA A 622 13.18 20.02 6.90
N SER A 623 12.27 19.06 7.02
CA SER A 623 10.85 19.23 6.64
C SER A 623 10.10 20.28 7.47
N GLU A 624 10.63 20.69 8.63
CA GLU A 624 10.04 21.74 9.47
C GLU A 624 10.76 23.09 9.24
N PRO A 625 10.04 24.20 8.98
CA PRO A 625 10.66 25.51 8.73
C PRO A 625 11.57 25.98 9.87
N SER A 626 11.18 25.69 11.11
CA SER A 626 11.97 26.09 12.29
C SER A 626 13.30 25.34 12.41
N TYR A 627 13.40 24.16 11.80
CA TYR A 627 14.63 23.38 11.73
C TYR A 627 15.52 23.84 10.60
N ARG A 628 14.97 24.17 9.43
CA ARG A 628 15.74 24.77 8.33
C ARG A 628 16.48 26.02 8.76
N LEU A 629 15.79 26.89 9.51
CA LEU A 629 16.41 28.07 10.12
C LEU A 629 17.59 27.69 11.02
N ALA A 630 17.44 26.66 11.87
CA ALA A 630 18.50 26.24 12.78
C ALA A 630 19.70 25.59 12.06
N ILE A 631 19.45 24.75 11.05
CA ILE A 631 20.48 24.14 10.18
C ILE A 631 21.30 25.25 9.51
N ARG A 632 20.62 26.30 9.05
CA ARG A 632 21.24 27.48 8.45
C ARG A 632 22.09 28.27 9.45
N THR A 633 21.54 28.62 10.61
CA THR A 633 22.26 29.44 11.61
C THR A 633 23.48 28.75 12.21
N GLU A 634 23.47 27.42 12.26
CA GLU A 634 24.61 26.61 12.74
C GLU A 634 25.67 26.34 11.66
N GLY A 635 25.53 26.89 10.46
CA GLY A 635 26.50 26.74 9.36
C GLY A 635 26.59 25.32 8.81
N MET A 636 25.53 24.51 8.95
CA MET A 636 25.57 23.10 8.53
C MET A 636 25.54 22.93 7.00
N ILE A 637 24.98 23.90 6.27
CA ILE A 637 24.85 23.85 4.81
C ILE A 637 26.21 23.67 4.12
N GLU A 638 27.26 24.35 4.62
CA GLU A 638 28.62 24.21 4.11
C GLU A 638 29.12 22.75 4.21
N ASN A 639 28.87 22.10 5.35
CA ASN A 639 29.32 20.72 5.56
C ASN A 639 28.50 19.71 4.75
N LEU A 640 27.19 19.95 4.58
CA LEU A 640 26.35 19.14 3.69
C LEU A 640 26.83 19.21 2.25
N VAL A 641 27.20 20.41 1.79
CA VAL A 641 27.74 20.63 0.44
C VAL A 641 29.08 19.92 0.26
N LYS A 642 30.01 20.05 1.21
CA LYS A 642 31.31 19.35 1.16
C LYS A 642 31.16 17.84 1.05
N ASN A 643 30.20 17.25 1.76
CA ASN A 643 29.95 15.82 1.76
C ASN A 643 29.28 15.29 0.47
N LEU A 644 28.79 16.15 -0.43
CA LEU A 644 28.33 15.73 -1.76
C LEU A 644 29.47 15.18 -2.63
N SER A 645 30.71 15.59 -2.36
CA SER A 645 31.90 15.10 -3.06
C SER A 645 32.54 13.89 -2.36
N SER A 646 31.84 13.24 -1.43
CA SER A 646 32.28 11.99 -0.79
C SER A 646 32.37 10.85 -1.80
N GLU A 647 33.11 9.79 -1.50
CA GLU A 647 33.11 8.54 -2.28
C GLU A 647 31.89 7.65 -1.97
N HIS A 648 31.14 7.95 -0.90
CA HIS A 648 30.04 7.11 -0.41
C HIS A 648 28.68 7.60 -0.91
N GLU A 649 28.05 6.83 -1.79
CA GLU A 649 26.75 7.17 -2.41
C GLU A 649 25.62 7.36 -1.38
N GLU A 650 25.57 6.57 -0.31
CA GLU A 650 24.54 6.70 0.74
C GLU A 650 24.64 8.07 1.45
N LEU A 651 25.86 8.52 1.75
CA LEU A 651 26.08 9.83 2.35
C LEU A 651 25.72 10.96 1.36
N GLN A 652 26.13 10.84 0.10
CA GLN A 652 25.77 11.79 -0.95
C GLN A 652 24.25 11.95 -1.07
N MET A 653 23.52 10.82 -1.07
CA MET A 653 22.07 10.78 -1.15
C MET A 653 21.41 11.53 0.00
N HIS A 654 21.82 11.25 1.24
CA HIS A 654 21.28 11.95 2.41
C HIS A 654 21.63 13.44 2.42
N CYS A 655 22.84 13.82 1.99
CA CYS A 655 23.22 15.21 1.85
C CYS A 655 22.37 15.94 0.79
N ALA A 656 22.18 15.33 -0.37
CA ALA A 656 21.32 15.87 -1.43
C ALA A 656 19.86 16.00 -0.95
N SER A 657 19.31 15.00 -0.27
CA SER A 657 17.94 15.05 0.25
C SER A 657 17.77 16.09 1.38
N ALA A 658 18.78 16.27 2.23
CA ALA A 658 18.78 17.37 3.21
C ALA A 658 18.79 18.74 2.52
N ILE A 659 19.59 18.92 1.47
CA ILE A 659 19.63 20.14 0.65
C ILE A 659 18.28 20.36 -0.03
N PHE A 660 17.69 19.33 -0.65
CA PHE A 660 16.36 19.38 -1.26
C PHE A 660 15.32 19.96 -0.31
N LYS A 661 15.23 19.44 0.92
CA LYS A 661 14.28 19.91 1.93
C LYS A 661 14.63 21.33 2.44
N CYS A 662 15.91 21.67 2.58
CA CYS A 662 16.34 22.99 3.07
C CYS A 662 16.23 24.11 2.02
N ALA A 663 16.32 23.77 0.73
CA ALA A 663 16.34 24.70 -0.41
C ALA A 663 14.95 25.31 -0.73
N GLU A 664 13.91 24.95 0.03
CA GLU A 664 12.65 25.71 0.05
C GLU A 664 12.89 27.20 0.41
N ASP A 665 13.83 27.46 1.31
CA ASP A 665 14.16 28.81 1.76
C ASP A 665 15.17 29.47 0.82
N LYS A 666 14.90 30.74 0.41
CA LYS A 666 15.75 31.49 -0.51
C LYS A 666 17.21 31.55 -0.06
N GLU A 667 17.43 31.88 1.21
CA GLU A 667 18.78 32.00 1.77
C GLU A 667 19.58 30.70 1.70
N THR A 668 18.94 29.53 1.83
CA THR A 668 19.63 28.24 1.68
C THR A 668 20.13 28.05 0.24
N ARG A 669 19.32 28.42 -0.76
CA ARG A 669 19.72 28.35 -2.17
C ARG A 669 20.93 29.23 -2.47
N ASP A 670 20.98 30.40 -1.85
CA ASP A 670 22.13 31.31 -1.94
C ASP A 670 23.38 30.71 -1.28
N LEU A 671 23.24 30.10 -0.10
CA LEU A 671 24.35 29.44 0.59
C LEU A 671 24.89 28.23 -0.18
N VAL A 672 24.02 27.37 -0.74
CA VAL A 672 24.44 26.23 -1.55
C VAL A 672 25.28 26.68 -2.75
N ARG A 673 24.89 27.79 -3.39
CA ARG A 673 25.67 28.42 -4.46
C ARG A 673 27.00 29.00 -3.96
N GLN A 674 26.99 29.72 -2.84
CA GLN A 674 28.20 30.33 -2.26
C GLN A 674 29.24 29.29 -1.85
N TYR A 675 28.82 28.12 -1.38
CA TYR A 675 29.69 27.00 -1.03
C TYR A 675 29.99 26.06 -2.22
N GLU A 676 29.71 26.49 -3.45
CA GLU A 676 29.99 25.75 -4.69
C GLU A 676 29.27 24.39 -4.81
N GLY A 677 28.17 24.19 -4.09
CA GLY A 677 27.43 22.92 -4.06
C GLY A 677 26.63 22.59 -5.31
N LEU A 678 26.41 23.56 -6.20
CA LEU A 678 25.69 23.33 -7.46
C LEU A 678 26.48 22.42 -8.41
N GLN A 679 27.81 22.58 -8.49
CA GLN A 679 28.64 21.78 -9.39
C GLN A 679 28.72 20.29 -8.97
N PRO A 680 28.94 19.93 -7.69
CA PRO A 680 28.83 18.54 -7.24
C PRO A 680 27.48 17.91 -7.56
N LEU A 681 26.36 18.63 -7.36
CA LEU A 681 25.03 18.14 -7.72
C LEU A 681 24.93 17.83 -9.22
N SER A 682 25.44 18.72 -10.08
CA SER A 682 25.46 18.50 -11.54
C SER A 682 26.30 17.28 -11.93
N VAL A 683 27.45 17.06 -11.28
CA VAL A 683 28.31 15.89 -11.55
C VAL A 683 27.63 14.59 -11.15
N LEU A 684 26.91 14.58 -10.00
CA LEU A 684 26.21 13.39 -9.51
C LEU A 684 25.06 12.94 -10.41
N LEU A 685 24.51 13.81 -11.27
CA LEU A 685 23.51 13.41 -12.27
C LEU A 685 24.01 12.36 -13.27
N ALA A 686 25.33 12.24 -13.45
CA ALA A 686 25.90 11.24 -14.35
C ALA A 686 25.76 9.80 -13.81
N ASN A 687 25.49 9.62 -12.51
CA ASN A 687 25.33 8.31 -11.90
C ASN A 687 23.88 7.78 -12.08
N ASN A 688 23.67 7.04 -13.16
CA ASN A 688 22.35 6.50 -13.54
C ASN A 688 22.02 5.13 -12.92
N GLU A 689 22.96 4.51 -12.21
CA GLU A 689 22.78 3.18 -11.61
C GLU A 689 21.95 3.27 -10.32
N ASN A 690 22.29 4.23 -9.45
CA ASN A 690 21.62 4.42 -8.16
C ASN A 690 20.40 5.35 -8.29
N LYS A 691 19.20 4.75 -8.38
CA LYS A 691 17.94 5.49 -8.57
C LYS A 691 17.54 6.36 -7.37
N GLU A 692 17.86 5.94 -6.15
CA GLU A 692 17.53 6.69 -4.93
C GLU A 692 18.43 7.94 -4.80
N LEU A 693 19.73 7.80 -5.06
CA LEU A 693 20.65 8.94 -5.16
C LEU A 693 20.21 9.91 -6.25
N LEU A 694 19.85 9.39 -7.43
CA LEU A 694 19.39 10.22 -8.55
C LEU A 694 18.12 11.01 -8.19
N ALA A 695 17.16 10.40 -7.49
CA ALA A 695 15.97 11.08 -7.01
C ALA A 695 16.31 12.21 -6.03
N ALA A 696 17.22 11.97 -5.07
CA ALA A 696 17.65 12.98 -4.10
C ALA A 696 18.39 14.15 -4.77
N VAL A 697 19.31 13.87 -5.71
CA VAL A 697 20.10 14.87 -6.43
C VAL A 697 19.23 15.72 -7.35
N THR A 698 18.37 15.08 -8.15
CA THR A 698 17.43 15.80 -9.03
C THR A 698 16.46 16.68 -8.23
N GLY A 699 15.99 16.20 -7.07
CA GLY A 699 15.18 17.00 -6.15
C GLY A 699 15.94 18.23 -5.64
N ALA A 700 17.18 18.05 -5.19
CA ALA A 700 18.03 19.16 -4.73
C ALA A 700 18.25 20.21 -5.82
N ILE A 701 18.53 19.77 -7.06
CA ILE A 701 18.68 20.65 -8.23
C ILE A 701 17.39 21.39 -8.51
N TRP A 702 16.23 20.71 -8.50
CA TRP A 702 14.94 21.36 -8.70
C TRP A 702 14.71 22.49 -7.71
N LYS A 703 14.87 22.23 -6.41
CA LYS A 703 14.65 23.29 -5.41
C LYS A 703 15.68 24.40 -5.51
N CYS A 704 16.94 24.10 -5.83
CA CYS A 704 17.95 25.12 -6.09
C CYS A 704 17.64 25.97 -7.33
N ALA A 705 17.03 25.39 -8.38
CA ALA A 705 16.69 26.07 -9.63
C ALA A 705 15.55 27.10 -9.50
N ILE A 706 14.84 27.14 -8.36
CA ILE A 706 13.87 28.22 -8.08
C ILE A 706 14.55 29.60 -8.07
N SER A 707 15.85 29.69 -7.77
CA SER A 707 16.63 30.93 -7.92
C SER A 707 17.16 31.06 -9.33
N ILE A 708 16.84 32.19 -9.97
CA ILE A 708 17.33 32.53 -11.32
C ILE A 708 18.86 32.54 -11.40
N GLU A 709 19.54 33.00 -10.35
CA GLU A 709 21.01 33.04 -10.34
C GLU A 709 21.64 31.65 -10.25
N ASN A 710 20.96 30.69 -9.62
CA ASN A 710 21.38 29.28 -9.62
C ASN A 710 21.12 28.62 -10.98
N VAL A 711 20.03 28.98 -11.65
CA VAL A 711 19.73 28.54 -13.02
C VAL A 711 20.84 28.96 -13.99
N SER A 712 21.35 30.20 -13.88
CA SER A 712 22.48 30.65 -14.69
C SER A 712 23.73 29.77 -14.47
N LYS A 713 23.98 29.33 -13.22
CA LYS A 713 25.09 28.43 -12.88
C LYS A 713 24.88 27.01 -13.39
N PHE A 714 23.67 26.47 -13.26
CA PHE A 714 23.34 25.15 -13.82
C PHE A 714 23.51 25.12 -15.34
N ARG A 715 23.26 26.23 -16.03
CA ARG A 715 23.56 26.39 -17.45
C ARG A 715 25.08 26.32 -17.72
N GLU A 716 25.90 27.02 -16.94
CA GLU A 716 27.37 26.94 -17.07
C GLU A 716 27.89 25.50 -16.89
N TYR A 717 27.24 24.71 -16.04
CA TYR A 717 27.58 23.31 -15.78
C TYR A 717 26.89 22.29 -16.71
N GLN A 718 26.22 22.74 -17.79
CA GLN A 718 25.49 21.87 -18.74
C GLN A 718 24.45 20.95 -18.08
N THR A 719 23.89 21.38 -16.95
CA THR A 719 22.96 20.56 -16.16
C THR A 719 21.62 20.40 -16.86
N VAL A 720 21.19 21.40 -17.63
CA VAL A 720 19.93 21.38 -18.38
C VAL A 720 19.95 20.27 -19.42
N GLU A 721 21.06 20.11 -20.14
CA GLU A 721 21.29 19.07 -21.14
C GLU A 721 21.27 17.68 -20.50
N THR A 722 21.92 17.52 -19.34
CA THR A 722 21.89 16.25 -18.59
C THR A 722 20.47 15.91 -18.12
N LEU A 723 19.72 16.89 -17.59
CA LEU A 723 18.32 16.69 -17.16
C LEU A 723 17.42 16.29 -18.32
N VAL A 724 17.60 16.86 -19.51
CA VAL A 724 16.86 16.44 -20.72
C VAL A 724 17.14 14.97 -21.05
N GLY A 725 18.38 14.50 -20.88
CA GLY A 725 18.74 13.09 -21.04
C GLY A 725 18.07 12.13 -20.05
N LEU A 726 17.54 12.63 -18.93
CA LEU A 726 16.86 11.84 -17.89
C LEU A 726 15.33 11.81 -18.03
N LEU A 727 14.78 12.39 -19.09
CA LEU A 727 13.32 12.46 -19.33
C LEU A 727 12.69 11.12 -19.74
N THR A 728 13.50 10.11 -20.09
CA THR A 728 13.07 8.80 -20.57
C THR A 728 13.62 7.67 -19.69
N ASP A 729 12.84 6.60 -19.55
CA ASP A 729 13.25 5.36 -18.86
C ASP A 729 13.71 5.55 -17.39
N GLN A 730 13.07 6.47 -16.66
CA GLN A 730 13.33 6.73 -15.24
C GLN A 730 12.10 6.45 -14.37
N PRO A 731 12.28 6.15 -13.07
CA PRO A 731 11.16 6.04 -12.14
C PRO A 731 10.43 7.37 -11.95
N GLU A 732 9.16 7.30 -11.56
CA GLU A 732 8.27 8.47 -11.47
C GLU A 732 8.82 9.55 -10.53
N GLU A 733 9.40 9.18 -9.39
CA GLU A 733 10.00 10.13 -8.43
C GLU A 733 11.12 10.97 -9.07
N VAL A 734 12.00 10.34 -9.85
CA VAL A 734 13.05 11.02 -10.59
C VAL A 734 12.43 11.94 -11.65
N LEU A 735 11.45 11.46 -12.42
CA LEU A 735 10.78 12.26 -13.45
C LEU A 735 10.08 13.50 -12.87
N ILE A 736 9.43 13.37 -11.71
CA ILE A 736 8.80 14.50 -10.99
C ILE A 736 9.82 15.59 -10.73
N ASN A 737 10.99 15.21 -10.20
CA ASN A 737 12.06 16.14 -9.86
C ASN A 737 12.75 16.73 -11.10
N VAL A 738 13.05 15.90 -12.11
CA VAL A 738 13.68 16.34 -13.37
C VAL A 738 12.80 17.35 -14.09
N ILE A 739 11.51 17.05 -14.28
CA ILE A 739 10.57 17.97 -14.93
C ILE A 739 10.40 19.24 -14.11
N GLY A 740 10.30 19.12 -12.77
CA GLY A 740 10.28 20.27 -11.88
C GLY A 740 11.49 21.17 -12.08
N ALA A 741 12.69 20.61 -12.11
CA ALA A 741 13.94 21.35 -12.33
C ALA A 741 13.96 22.02 -13.71
N LEU A 742 13.59 21.31 -14.77
CA LEU A 742 13.53 21.86 -16.12
C LEU A 742 12.52 23.02 -16.22
N GLY A 743 11.36 22.88 -15.59
CA GLY A 743 10.35 23.95 -15.54
C GLY A 743 10.87 25.22 -14.86
N GLU A 744 11.62 25.10 -13.77
CA GLU A 744 12.27 26.24 -13.12
C GLU A 744 13.41 26.82 -13.97
N CYS A 745 14.18 25.96 -14.67
CA CYS A 745 15.24 26.40 -15.59
C CYS A 745 14.73 27.21 -16.78
N CYS A 746 13.47 27.02 -17.19
CA CYS A 746 12.81 27.79 -18.25
C CYS A 746 12.57 29.27 -17.89
N GLN A 747 12.84 29.72 -16.66
CA GLN A 747 12.82 31.15 -16.31
C GLN A 747 13.77 31.96 -17.21
N GLU A 748 14.92 31.37 -17.60
CA GLU A 748 15.84 31.98 -18.57
C GLU A 748 15.49 31.57 -20.01
N GLU A 749 15.46 32.56 -20.90
CA GLU A 749 15.23 32.36 -22.34
C GLU A 749 16.22 31.40 -22.99
N ILE A 750 17.50 31.55 -22.63
CA ILE A 750 18.54 30.72 -23.22
C ILE A 750 18.29 29.23 -22.94
N ASN A 751 17.83 28.89 -21.74
CA ASN A 751 17.56 27.50 -21.36
C ASN A 751 16.35 26.91 -22.07
N ARG A 752 15.30 27.71 -22.33
CA ARG A 752 14.17 27.28 -23.18
C ARG A 752 14.68 26.87 -24.56
N SER A 753 15.56 27.68 -25.15
CA SER A 753 16.22 27.36 -26.43
C SER A 753 17.10 26.11 -26.35
N THR A 754 17.81 25.88 -25.24
CA THR A 754 18.65 24.70 -25.01
C THR A 754 17.82 23.43 -24.91
N ILE A 755 16.73 23.44 -24.12
CA ILE A 755 15.80 22.30 -23.99
C ILE A 755 15.26 21.89 -25.36
N ARG A 756 14.87 22.87 -26.19
CA ARG A 756 14.46 22.62 -27.58
C ARG A 756 15.58 21.99 -28.42
N LYS A 757 16.78 22.57 -28.41
CA LYS A 757 17.94 22.08 -29.20
C LYS A 757 18.37 20.66 -28.81
N CYS A 758 18.21 20.30 -27.54
CA CYS A 758 18.47 18.95 -27.03
C CYS A 758 17.32 17.96 -27.29
N GLY A 759 16.22 18.39 -27.93
CA GLY A 759 15.08 17.51 -28.20
C GLY A 759 14.24 17.18 -26.97
N GLY A 760 14.23 18.03 -25.94
CA GLY A 760 13.51 17.80 -24.69
C GLY A 760 12.00 18.09 -24.75
N ILE A 761 11.53 18.91 -25.69
CA ILE A 761 10.10 19.26 -25.80
C ILE A 761 9.21 18.04 -26.08
N PRO A 762 9.52 17.14 -27.04
CA PRO A 762 8.67 15.98 -27.30
C PRO A 762 8.52 15.02 -26.10
N PRO A 763 9.58 14.64 -25.37
CA PRO A 763 9.44 13.87 -24.13
C PRO A 763 8.58 14.57 -23.06
N ILE A 764 8.75 15.89 -22.88
CA ILE A 764 7.95 16.66 -21.91
C ILE A 764 6.46 16.61 -22.30
N VAL A 765 6.12 16.83 -23.57
CA VAL A 765 4.71 16.78 -24.04
C VAL A 765 4.15 15.36 -23.91
N LYS A 766 4.93 14.32 -24.19
CA LYS A 766 4.51 12.92 -24.02
C LYS A 766 4.09 12.62 -22.58
N LEU A 767 4.77 13.20 -21.59
CA LEU A 767 4.46 13.01 -20.16
C LEU A 767 3.11 13.63 -19.74
N LEU A 768 2.46 14.46 -20.56
CA LEU A 768 1.08 14.93 -20.30
C LEU A 768 0.04 13.79 -20.31
N THR A 769 0.41 12.61 -20.83
CA THR A 769 -0.46 11.43 -20.88
C THR A 769 -0.32 10.49 -19.69
N THR A 770 0.56 10.80 -18.73
CA THR A 770 0.74 10.00 -17.51
C THR A 770 -0.47 10.08 -16.58
N THR A 771 -0.60 9.10 -15.68
CA THR A 771 -1.65 9.04 -14.65
C THR A 771 -1.19 9.59 -13.30
N GLU A 772 0.12 9.79 -13.11
CA GLU A 772 0.69 10.25 -11.84
C GLU A 772 0.46 11.75 -11.63
N GLN A 773 -0.24 12.10 -10.56
CA GLN A 773 -0.79 13.45 -10.38
C GLN A 773 0.30 14.48 -10.07
N ALA A 774 1.28 14.12 -9.22
CA ALA A 774 2.39 15.01 -8.89
C ALA A 774 3.26 15.32 -10.12
N LEU A 775 3.47 14.30 -10.96
CA LEU A 775 4.20 14.46 -12.22
C LEU A 775 3.42 15.37 -13.18
N LEU A 776 2.12 15.16 -13.37
CA LEU A 776 1.28 16.01 -14.23
C LEU A 776 1.35 17.48 -13.85
N VAL A 777 1.30 17.82 -12.56
CA VAL A 777 1.40 19.21 -12.10
C VAL A 777 2.71 19.86 -12.56
N ASN A 778 3.83 19.14 -12.44
CA ASN A 778 5.13 19.65 -12.85
C ASN A 778 5.25 19.70 -14.38
N VAL A 779 4.74 18.71 -15.10
CA VAL A 779 4.74 18.68 -16.57
C VAL A 779 3.94 19.86 -17.13
N ASN A 780 2.75 20.13 -16.59
CA ASN A 780 1.94 21.28 -17.00
C ASN A 780 2.72 22.59 -16.86
N LYS A 781 3.37 22.80 -15.71
CA LYS A 781 4.19 23.99 -15.46
C LYS A 781 5.36 24.09 -16.44
N ALA A 782 6.08 22.99 -16.68
CA ALA A 782 7.20 22.96 -17.61
C ALA A 782 6.76 23.24 -19.06
N VAL A 783 5.67 22.63 -19.52
CA VAL A 783 5.09 22.90 -20.86
C VAL A 783 4.71 24.37 -20.98
N GLY A 784 4.01 24.93 -19.99
CA GLY A 784 3.66 26.35 -19.98
C GLY A 784 4.88 27.27 -20.00
N ALA A 785 5.93 26.95 -19.24
CA ALA A 785 7.17 27.71 -19.22
C ALA A 785 7.96 27.59 -20.54
N CYS A 786 7.89 26.44 -21.23
CA CYS A 786 8.47 26.29 -22.56
C CYS A 786 7.68 27.09 -23.61
N ALA A 787 6.35 27.12 -23.49
CA ALA A 787 5.43 27.77 -24.43
C ALA A 787 5.54 29.30 -24.50
N THR A 788 6.26 29.95 -23.57
CA THR A 788 6.53 31.38 -23.67
C THR A 788 7.45 31.74 -24.83
N GLU A 789 8.22 30.79 -25.37
CA GLU A 789 8.96 30.97 -26.63
C GLU A 789 8.08 30.52 -27.81
N PRO A 790 7.84 31.38 -28.81
CA PRO A 790 7.00 31.03 -29.96
C PRO A 790 7.46 29.78 -30.71
N GLU A 791 8.77 29.55 -30.83
CA GLU A 791 9.28 28.38 -31.54
C GLU A 791 9.12 27.07 -30.77
N ASN A 792 9.14 27.12 -29.44
CA ASN A 792 8.79 25.96 -28.62
C ASN A 792 7.29 25.72 -28.72
N MET A 793 6.49 26.80 -28.74
CA MET A 793 5.04 26.70 -28.86
C MET A 793 4.63 26.03 -30.18
N MET A 794 5.26 26.36 -31.31
CA MET A 794 5.03 25.65 -32.58
C MET A 794 5.23 24.13 -32.47
N ILE A 795 6.27 23.70 -31.74
CA ILE A 795 6.54 22.27 -31.52
C ILE A 795 5.48 21.67 -30.60
N ILE A 796 5.13 22.34 -29.50
CA ILE A 796 4.10 21.90 -28.55
C ILE A 796 2.75 21.72 -29.28
N ASP A 797 2.39 22.66 -30.15
CA ASP A 797 1.16 22.59 -30.93
C ASP A 797 1.17 21.42 -31.93
N SER A 798 2.28 21.23 -32.65
CA SER A 798 2.45 20.10 -33.58
C SER A 798 2.34 18.71 -32.92
N LEU A 799 2.53 18.65 -31.59
CA LEU A 799 2.45 17.45 -30.78
C LEU A 799 1.11 17.32 -30.03
N ASP A 800 0.09 18.09 -30.42
CA ASP A 800 -1.22 18.16 -29.75
C ASP A 800 -1.15 18.58 -28.26
N GLY A 801 -0.08 19.26 -27.85
CA GLY A 801 0.18 19.59 -26.43
C GLY A 801 -0.92 20.46 -25.82
N VAL A 802 -1.45 21.43 -26.56
CA VAL A 802 -2.56 22.29 -26.09
C VAL A 802 -3.84 21.48 -25.88
N ARG A 803 -4.14 20.54 -26.79
CA ARG A 803 -5.29 19.64 -26.68
C ARG A 803 -5.16 18.72 -25.47
N LEU A 804 -3.96 18.21 -25.20
CA LEU A 804 -3.65 17.39 -24.02
C LEU A 804 -3.85 18.20 -22.73
N LEU A 805 -3.32 19.42 -22.65
CA LEU A 805 -3.56 20.33 -21.52
C LEU A 805 -5.05 20.59 -21.31
N TRP A 806 -5.82 20.78 -22.39
CA TRP A 806 -7.28 20.95 -22.31
C TRP A 806 -7.98 19.71 -21.74
N SER A 807 -7.50 18.51 -22.07
CA SER A 807 -8.04 17.27 -21.53
C SER A 807 -7.81 17.15 -20.02
N LEU A 808 -6.67 17.65 -19.52
CA LEU A 808 -6.32 17.64 -18.10
C LEU A 808 -7.19 18.57 -17.24
N LEU A 809 -7.89 19.54 -17.84
CA LEU A 809 -8.90 20.34 -17.15
C LEU A 809 -10.06 19.48 -16.61
N LYS A 810 -10.29 18.29 -17.17
CA LYS A 810 -11.31 17.33 -16.70
C LYS A 810 -10.83 16.44 -15.54
N ASN A 811 -9.56 16.55 -15.14
CA ASN A 811 -8.99 15.73 -14.07
C ASN A 811 -9.66 16.09 -12.71
N PRO A 812 -9.99 15.12 -11.83
CA PRO A 812 -10.58 15.38 -10.52
C PRO A 812 -9.64 16.10 -9.54
N ASN A 813 -8.32 16.06 -9.75
CA ASN A 813 -7.34 16.71 -8.89
C ASN A 813 -7.28 18.23 -9.20
N PRO A 814 -7.60 19.10 -8.22
CA PRO A 814 -7.60 20.54 -8.44
C PRO A 814 -6.22 21.11 -8.77
N ASP A 815 -5.13 20.51 -8.29
CA ASP A 815 -3.78 21.01 -8.56
C ASP A 815 -3.40 20.77 -10.03
N VAL A 816 -3.84 19.64 -10.59
CA VAL A 816 -3.69 19.33 -12.02
C VAL A 816 -4.55 20.28 -12.85
N GLN A 817 -5.79 20.54 -12.45
CA GLN A 817 -6.65 21.51 -13.14
C GLN A 817 -6.06 22.92 -13.13
N ALA A 818 -5.57 23.39 -11.97
CA ALA A 818 -5.00 24.72 -11.81
C ALA A 818 -3.71 24.88 -12.62
N SER A 819 -2.83 23.88 -12.60
CA SER A 819 -1.58 23.89 -13.38
C SER A 819 -1.82 23.78 -14.88
N ALA A 820 -2.78 22.96 -15.32
CA ALA A 820 -3.16 22.87 -16.74
C ALA A 820 -3.75 24.19 -17.25
N ALA A 821 -4.70 24.78 -16.51
CA ALA A 821 -5.28 26.08 -16.87
C ALA A 821 -4.23 27.20 -16.92
N TRP A 822 -3.27 27.17 -15.99
CA TRP A 822 -2.15 28.12 -16.00
C TRP A 822 -1.25 27.94 -17.22
N ALA A 823 -0.92 26.69 -17.57
CA ALA A 823 -0.09 26.36 -18.73
C ALA A 823 -0.73 26.78 -20.07
N LEU A 824 -2.06 26.79 -20.15
CA LEU A 824 -2.78 27.27 -21.33
C LEU A 824 -2.55 28.76 -21.61
N CYS A 825 -2.27 29.59 -20.59
CA CYS A 825 -2.08 31.03 -20.76
C CYS A 825 -0.96 31.36 -21.76
N PRO A 826 0.31 30.94 -21.54
CA PRO A 826 1.38 31.18 -22.50
C PRO A 826 1.18 30.44 -23.82
N CYS A 827 0.50 29.27 -23.83
CA CYS A 827 0.20 28.56 -25.07
C CYS A 827 -0.74 29.35 -25.98
N ILE A 828 -1.77 29.97 -25.42
CA ILE A 828 -2.76 30.76 -26.17
C ILE A 828 -2.14 32.11 -26.60
N GLU A 829 -1.33 32.71 -25.73
CA GLU A 829 -0.69 34.01 -26.02
C GLU A 829 0.33 33.93 -27.16
N ASN A 830 1.03 32.80 -27.32
CA ASN A 830 2.12 32.65 -28.30
C ASN A 830 1.81 31.73 -29.49
N ALA A 831 0.58 31.20 -29.60
CA ALA A 831 0.16 30.41 -30.76
C ALA A 831 -0.22 31.33 -31.94
N THR A 832 0.11 30.91 -33.17
CA THR A 832 -0.11 31.73 -34.39
C THR A 832 -1.59 31.91 -34.74
N ASP A 833 -2.45 30.94 -34.40
CA ASP A 833 -3.89 30.94 -34.70
C ASP A 833 -4.70 30.57 -33.45
N SER A 834 -4.38 31.21 -32.32
CA SER A 834 -4.90 30.82 -31.01
C SER A 834 -6.43 30.87 -30.90
N GLY A 835 -7.07 31.83 -31.61
CA GLY A 835 -8.51 31.96 -31.70
C GLY A 835 -9.18 30.70 -32.26
N GLU A 836 -8.77 30.28 -33.46
CA GLU A 836 -9.32 29.10 -34.15
C GLU A 836 -8.94 27.80 -33.42
N MET A 837 -7.70 27.71 -32.93
CA MET A 837 -7.22 26.57 -32.16
C MET A 837 -8.13 26.30 -30.96
N VAL A 838 -8.44 27.31 -30.14
CA VAL A 838 -9.32 27.15 -28.97
C VAL A 838 -10.74 26.75 -29.38
N ARG A 839 -11.29 27.32 -30.46
CA ARG A 839 -12.62 26.96 -30.99
C ARG A 839 -12.69 25.54 -31.55
N SER A 840 -11.57 25.00 -32.04
CA SER A 840 -11.50 23.64 -32.56
C SER A 840 -11.77 22.57 -31.48
N PHE A 841 -11.58 22.91 -30.20
CA PHE A 841 -11.85 22.02 -29.08
C PHE A 841 -13.35 21.98 -28.76
N VAL A 842 -14.06 20.99 -29.30
CA VAL A 842 -15.50 20.80 -29.07
C VAL A 842 -15.82 20.71 -27.57
N GLY A 843 -16.66 21.62 -27.08
CA GLY A 843 -17.01 21.73 -25.65
C GLY A 843 -15.89 22.29 -24.76
N GLY A 844 -14.78 22.74 -25.34
CA GLY A 844 -13.61 23.25 -24.61
C GLY A 844 -13.89 24.57 -23.89
N LEU A 845 -14.58 25.50 -24.56
CA LEU A 845 -15.02 26.77 -23.98
C LEU A 845 -16.09 26.59 -22.90
N GLU A 846 -17.02 25.66 -23.11
CA GLU A 846 -17.99 25.28 -22.07
C GLU A 846 -17.29 24.74 -20.82
N LEU A 847 -16.30 23.84 -21.02
CA LEU A 847 -15.54 23.24 -19.93
C LEU A 847 -14.83 24.31 -19.09
N ILE A 848 -14.09 25.24 -19.72
CA ILE A 848 -13.33 26.24 -18.97
C ILE A 848 -14.25 27.21 -18.21
N VAL A 849 -15.40 27.57 -18.80
CA VAL A 849 -16.43 28.37 -18.12
C VAL A 849 -17.05 27.59 -16.96
N SER A 850 -17.27 26.29 -17.11
CA SER A 850 -17.83 25.45 -16.04
C SER A 850 -16.91 25.35 -14.81
N LEU A 851 -15.60 25.44 -14.99
CA LEU A 851 -14.62 25.40 -13.90
C LEU A 851 -14.66 26.64 -12.99
N LEU A 852 -15.29 27.74 -13.42
CA LEU A 852 -15.61 28.88 -12.53
C LEU A 852 -16.55 28.52 -11.38
N LYS A 853 -17.18 27.32 -11.41
CA LYS A 853 -17.99 26.76 -10.31
C LYS A 853 -17.14 26.02 -9.26
N SER A 854 -15.83 25.89 -9.45
CA SER A 854 -14.93 25.20 -8.52
C SER A 854 -14.91 25.87 -7.15
N LYS A 855 -14.67 25.07 -6.10
CA LYS A 855 -14.46 25.56 -4.73
C LYS A 855 -12.99 25.87 -4.44
N ASN A 856 -12.07 25.41 -5.28
CA ASN A 856 -10.63 25.64 -5.10
C ASN A 856 -10.24 26.99 -5.70
N LYS A 857 -9.67 27.88 -4.88
CA LYS A 857 -9.26 29.24 -5.28
C LYS A 857 -8.13 29.26 -6.30
N GLU A 858 -7.22 28.30 -6.25
CA GLU A 858 -6.11 28.21 -7.23
C GLU A 858 -6.65 27.84 -8.60
N VAL A 859 -7.58 26.87 -8.67
CA VAL A 859 -8.30 26.54 -9.92
C VAL A 859 -9.01 27.77 -10.47
N LEU A 860 -9.78 28.48 -9.63
CA LEU A 860 -10.46 29.71 -10.05
C LEU A 860 -9.48 30.77 -10.55
N THR A 861 -8.32 30.92 -9.90
CA THR A 861 -7.30 31.90 -10.27
C THR A 861 -6.72 31.59 -11.66
N SER A 862 -6.30 30.34 -11.87
CA SER A 862 -5.75 29.90 -13.16
C SER A 862 -6.78 29.94 -14.28
N VAL A 863 -8.03 29.55 -13.99
CA VAL A 863 -9.14 29.59 -14.96
C VAL A 863 -9.47 31.04 -15.34
N CYS A 864 -9.49 31.98 -14.39
CA CYS A 864 -9.68 33.39 -14.71
C CYS A 864 -8.53 33.92 -15.59
N ALA A 865 -7.28 33.53 -15.30
CA ALA A 865 -6.12 33.90 -16.12
C ALA A 865 -6.23 33.35 -17.56
N ALA A 866 -6.67 32.11 -17.72
CA ALA A 866 -6.88 31.49 -19.01
C ALA A 866 -8.04 32.17 -19.78
N ILE A 867 -9.17 32.43 -19.12
CA ILE A 867 -10.31 33.15 -19.71
C ILE A 867 -9.90 34.56 -20.16
N ALA A 868 -9.08 35.28 -19.39
CA ALA A 868 -8.59 36.60 -19.77
C ALA A 868 -7.78 36.56 -21.08
N ASN A 869 -7.01 35.49 -21.33
CA ASN A 869 -6.28 35.32 -22.59
C ASN A 869 -7.19 34.87 -23.73
N ILE A 870 -8.11 33.94 -23.49
CA ILE A 870 -9.07 33.45 -24.49
C ILE A 870 -10.01 34.57 -24.96
N ALA A 871 -10.44 35.44 -24.04
CA ALA A 871 -11.37 36.53 -24.29
C ALA A 871 -10.79 37.68 -25.15
N LYS A 872 -9.48 37.64 -25.48
CA LYS A 872 -8.87 38.56 -26.43
C LYS A 872 -9.36 38.33 -27.87
N ASP A 873 -9.83 37.13 -28.19
CA ASP A 873 -10.47 36.78 -29.46
C ASP A 873 -12.00 36.97 -29.37
N GLU A 874 -12.57 37.74 -30.29
CA GLU A 874 -14.00 38.13 -30.23
C GLU A 874 -14.93 36.93 -30.42
N GLU A 875 -14.60 35.98 -31.30
CA GLU A 875 -15.42 34.80 -31.55
C GLU A 875 -15.43 33.86 -30.34
N ASN A 876 -14.27 33.64 -29.71
CA ASN A 876 -14.17 32.91 -28.46
C ASN A 876 -14.98 33.57 -27.33
N LEU A 877 -14.90 34.90 -27.22
CA LEU A 877 -15.63 35.65 -26.22
C LEU A 877 -17.15 35.55 -26.43
N ALA A 878 -17.62 35.57 -27.67
CA ALA A 878 -19.03 35.35 -28.00
C ALA A 878 -19.53 34.00 -27.45
N VAL A 879 -18.81 32.91 -27.75
CA VAL A 879 -19.17 31.56 -27.32
C VAL A 879 -19.10 31.42 -25.78
N MET A 880 -18.09 32.00 -25.13
CA MET A 880 -18.01 32.00 -23.66
C MET A 880 -19.17 32.80 -23.02
N THR A 881 -19.61 33.88 -23.67
CA THR A 881 -20.77 34.66 -23.23
C THR A 881 -22.04 33.82 -23.27
N ASP A 882 -22.27 33.07 -24.36
CA ASP A 882 -23.41 32.16 -24.49
C ASP A 882 -23.40 31.04 -23.43
N HIS A 883 -22.21 30.59 -23.01
CA HIS A 883 -22.05 29.63 -21.91
C HIS A 883 -22.15 30.25 -20.50
N GLY A 884 -22.42 31.55 -20.38
CA GLY A 884 -22.68 32.21 -19.11
C GLY A 884 -21.44 32.62 -18.32
N VAL A 885 -20.34 32.97 -18.99
CA VAL A 885 -19.11 33.47 -18.33
C VAL A 885 -19.38 34.71 -17.47
N VAL A 886 -20.23 35.65 -17.91
CA VAL A 886 -20.52 36.92 -17.23
C VAL A 886 -21.18 36.70 -15.85
N PRO A 887 -22.27 35.92 -15.71
CA PRO A 887 -22.83 35.58 -14.40
C PRO A 887 -21.86 34.88 -13.45
N LEU A 888 -21.02 33.98 -13.97
CA LEU A 888 -20.09 33.22 -13.14
C LEU A 888 -18.95 34.10 -12.61
N LEU A 889 -18.35 34.95 -13.46
CA LEU A 889 -17.34 35.91 -13.02
C LEU A 889 -17.92 36.94 -12.03
N SER A 890 -19.13 37.45 -12.29
CA SER A 890 -19.82 38.39 -11.38
C SER A 890 -20.03 37.80 -9.98
N LYS A 891 -20.39 36.52 -9.90
CA LYS A 891 -20.56 35.80 -8.62
C LYS A 891 -19.26 35.68 -7.83
N LEU A 892 -18.12 35.60 -8.51
CA LEU A 892 -16.80 35.49 -7.89
C LEU A 892 -16.23 36.84 -7.42
N ALA A 893 -16.78 37.98 -7.89
CA ALA A 893 -16.26 39.32 -7.67
C ALA A 893 -16.14 39.72 -6.18
N ASN A 894 -16.87 39.06 -5.27
CA ASN A 894 -16.80 39.33 -3.84
C ASN A 894 -15.65 38.62 -3.09
N THR A 895 -14.66 38.06 -3.79
CA THR A 895 -13.50 37.40 -3.16
C THR A 895 -12.57 38.35 -2.40
N ASN A 896 -11.85 37.80 -1.42
CA ASN A 896 -10.80 38.47 -0.64
C ASN A 896 -9.39 37.97 -0.96
N ASP A 897 -9.24 37.04 -1.91
CA ASP A 897 -7.96 36.47 -2.30
C ASP A 897 -7.28 37.34 -3.36
N SER A 898 -6.15 37.97 -3.04
CA SER A 898 -5.51 38.97 -3.92
C SER A 898 -5.09 38.41 -5.28
N LYS A 899 -4.62 37.16 -5.34
CA LYS A 899 -4.24 36.51 -6.60
C LYS A 899 -5.46 36.31 -7.49
N LEU A 900 -6.55 35.79 -6.91
CA LEU A 900 -7.82 35.66 -7.63
C LEU A 900 -8.37 37.03 -8.04
N GLN A 901 -8.30 38.05 -7.18
CA GLN A 901 -8.79 39.40 -7.48
C GLN A 901 -8.14 39.97 -8.74
N ARG A 902 -6.81 39.82 -8.89
CA ARG A 902 -6.07 40.25 -10.08
C ARG A 902 -6.62 39.60 -11.34
N HIS A 903 -6.55 38.28 -11.42
CA HIS A 903 -6.93 37.56 -12.65
C HIS A 903 -8.42 37.61 -12.94
N LEU A 904 -9.26 37.69 -11.92
CA LEU A 904 -10.69 37.90 -12.07
C LEU A 904 -11.01 39.29 -12.65
N ALA A 905 -10.33 40.34 -12.17
CA ALA A 905 -10.51 41.68 -12.73
C ALA A 905 -10.01 41.74 -14.20
N ASP A 906 -8.88 41.11 -14.52
CA ASP A 906 -8.40 40.99 -15.90
C ASP A 906 -9.43 40.28 -16.79
N ALA A 907 -9.99 39.15 -16.32
CA ALA A 907 -11.01 38.40 -17.06
C ALA A 907 -12.28 39.23 -17.29
N ILE A 908 -12.75 39.97 -16.27
CA ILE A 908 -13.91 40.88 -16.42
C ILE A 908 -13.59 41.99 -17.42
N SER A 909 -12.39 42.57 -17.37
CA SER A 909 -11.96 43.63 -18.30
C SER A 909 -12.06 43.19 -19.76
N TYR A 910 -11.53 42.02 -20.11
CA TYR A 910 -11.62 41.52 -21.49
C TYR A 910 -13.05 41.08 -21.86
N CYS A 911 -13.78 40.44 -20.94
CA CYS A 911 -15.16 40.04 -21.21
C CYS A 911 -16.12 41.22 -21.44
N CYS A 912 -15.77 42.42 -20.96
CA CYS A 912 -16.53 43.65 -21.19
C CYS A 912 -16.50 44.11 -22.66
N MET A 913 -15.61 43.59 -23.50
CA MET A 913 -15.48 44.08 -24.88
C MET A 913 -16.53 43.51 -25.85
N TRP A 914 -17.46 42.67 -25.38
CA TRP A 914 -18.46 42.00 -26.22
C TRP A 914 -19.91 42.35 -25.87
N GLY A 915 -20.70 42.71 -26.89
CA GLY A 915 -22.16 42.83 -26.82
C GLY A 915 -22.66 43.67 -25.63
N SER A 916 -23.63 43.13 -24.90
CA SER A 916 -24.22 43.75 -23.69
C SER A 916 -23.53 43.32 -22.38
N ASN A 917 -22.32 42.76 -22.45
CA ASN A 917 -21.65 42.22 -21.25
C ASN A 917 -21.40 43.31 -20.20
N ARG A 918 -21.06 44.54 -20.62
CA ARG A 918 -20.81 45.68 -19.71
C ARG A 918 -22.04 46.00 -18.86
N ALA A 919 -23.20 46.12 -19.49
CA ALA A 919 -24.47 46.34 -18.81
C ALA A 919 -24.80 45.17 -17.88
N THR A 920 -24.63 43.93 -18.37
CA THR A 920 -24.93 42.71 -17.61
C THR A 920 -24.03 42.58 -16.36
N PHE A 921 -22.73 42.91 -16.43
CA PHE A 921 -21.84 42.96 -15.27
C PHE A 921 -22.30 44.00 -14.23
N GLY A 922 -22.84 45.13 -14.71
CA GLY A 922 -23.47 46.16 -13.88
C GLY A 922 -24.69 45.65 -13.13
N GLU A 923 -25.65 45.09 -13.86
CA GLU A 923 -26.89 44.50 -13.33
C GLU A 923 -26.61 43.40 -12.30
N LEU A 924 -25.56 42.61 -12.51
CA LEU A 924 -25.11 41.55 -11.61
C LEU A 924 -24.21 42.04 -10.47
N LYS A 925 -24.10 43.35 -10.28
CA LYS A 925 -23.43 44.02 -9.16
C LYS A 925 -21.92 43.72 -9.05
N ALA A 926 -21.25 43.47 -10.17
CA ALA A 926 -19.79 43.23 -10.21
C ALA A 926 -18.96 44.52 -9.99
N VAL A 927 -19.54 45.70 -10.24
CA VAL A 927 -18.87 47.01 -10.18
C VAL A 927 -18.38 47.36 -8.78
N ALA A 928 -19.24 47.28 -7.75
CA ALA A 928 -18.89 47.70 -6.39
C ALA A 928 -17.70 46.89 -5.78
N PRO A 929 -17.63 45.55 -5.95
CA PRO A 929 -16.46 44.79 -5.54
C PRO A 929 -15.15 45.21 -6.24
N LEU A 930 -15.19 45.57 -7.53
CA LEU A 930 -14.01 46.06 -8.25
C LEU A 930 -13.53 47.42 -7.72
N VAL A 931 -14.44 48.32 -7.34
CA VAL A 931 -14.07 49.57 -6.64
C VAL A 931 -13.38 49.26 -5.30
N ARG A 932 -13.78 48.20 -4.60
CA ARG A 932 -13.11 47.73 -3.38
C ARG A 932 -11.70 47.20 -3.66
N TYR A 933 -11.47 46.52 -4.78
CA TYR A 933 -10.16 45.99 -5.16
C TYR A 933 -9.10 47.10 -5.30
N MET A 934 -9.51 48.29 -5.72
CA MET A 934 -8.61 49.46 -5.79
C MET A 934 -8.06 49.91 -4.43
N ARG A 935 -8.63 49.45 -3.32
CA ARG A 935 -8.09 49.68 -1.96
C ARG A 935 -7.07 48.62 -1.53
N SER A 936 -6.77 47.65 -2.38
CA SER A 936 -5.75 46.63 -2.12
C SER A 936 -4.36 47.28 -2.00
N ASN A 937 -3.47 46.65 -1.22
CA ASN A 937 -2.06 47.04 -1.14
C ASN A 937 -1.21 46.45 -2.28
N ASP A 938 -1.79 45.57 -3.12
CA ASP A 938 -1.10 44.95 -4.25
C ASP A 938 -1.28 45.82 -5.53
N PRO A 939 -0.20 46.39 -6.09
CA PRO A 939 -0.27 47.20 -7.31
C PRO A 939 -0.85 46.44 -8.50
N SER A 940 -0.61 45.13 -8.60
CA SER A 940 -1.15 44.32 -9.70
C SER A 940 -2.66 44.22 -9.65
N VAL A 941 -3.23 44.11 -8.44
CA VAL A 941 -4.69 44.10 -8.22
C VAL A 941 -5.28 45.47 -8.52
N GLN A 942 -4.62 46.55 -8.10
CA GLN A 942 -5.06 47.92 -8.40
C GLN A 942 -5.10 48.16 -9.92
N ARG A 943 -4.04 47.78 -10.64
CA ARG A 943 -3.96 47.87 -12.11
C ARG A 943 -5.07 47.10 -12.80
N ALA A 944 -5.25 45.81 -12.47
CA ALA A 944 -6.30 44.98 -13.05
C ALA A 944 -7.70 45.53 -12.76
N ALA A 945 -7.95 45.98 -11.52
CA ALA A 945 -9.23 46.58 -11.13
C ALA A 945 -9.50 47.90 -11.86
N ALA A 946 -8.50 48.77 -12.01
CA ALA A 946 -8.62 50.02 -12.75
C ALA A 946 -8.93 49.77 -14.23
N LEU A 947 -8.27 48.79 -14.86
CA LEU A 947 -8.55 48.37 -16.24
C LEU A 947 -9.99 47.87 -16.39
N ALA A 948 -10.44 47.00 -15.49
CA ALA A 948 -11.82 46.51 -15.50
C ALA A 948 -12.86 47.63 -15.32
N LEU A 949 -12.61 48.57 -14.39
CA LEU A 949 -13.48 49.73 -14.18
C LEU A 949 -13.45 50.68 -15.37
N TYR A 950 -12.31 50.87 -16.03
CA TYR A 950 -12.25 51.64 -17.27
C TYR A 950 -13.16 51.04 -18.34
N GLN A 951 -13.07 49.73 -18.60
CA GLN A 951 -13.93 49.05 -19.59
C GLN A 951 -15.42 49.10 -19.21
N LEU A 952 -15.74 48.92 -17.92
CA LEU A 952 -17.11 49.00 -17.43
C LEU A 952 -17.70 50.41 -17.47
N SER A 953 -16.85 51.45 -17.36
CA SER A 953 -17.28 52.85 -17.32
C SER A 953 -17.81 53.38 -18.66
N GLU A 954 -17.63 52.66 -19.76
CA GLU A 954 -18.27 53.01 -21.03
C GLU A 954 -19.80 52.85 -20.98
N GLU A 955 -20.32 52.07 -20.03
CA GLU A 955 -21.75 51.97 -19.75
C GLU A 955 -22.18 53.04 -18.71
N PRO A 956 -23.19 53.89 -19.01
CA PRO A 956 -23.63 54.96 -18.10
C PRO A 956 -24.07 54.50 -16.70
N ASP A 957 -24.83 53.40 -16.58
CA ASP A 957 -25.33 52.92 -15.29
C ASP A 957 -24.21 52.42 -14.38
N ASN A 958 -23.15 51.87 -14.99
CA ASN A 958 -21.94 51.48 -14.27
C ASN A 958 -21.22 52.71 -13.71
N CYS A 959 -21.10 53.80 -14.48
CA CYS A 959 -20.50 55.05 -14.00
C CYS A 959 -21.23 55.60 -12.75
N ILE A 960 -22.56 55.54 -12.72
CA ILE A 960 -23.36 55.96 -11.55
C ILE A 960 -22.99 55.09 -10.34
N THR A 961 -23.01 53.76 -10.52
CA THR A 961 -22.66 52.81 -9.47
C THR A 961 -21.23 53.02 -8.95
N MET A 962 -20.27 53.27 -9.84
CA MET A 962 -18.89 53.56 -9.45
C MET A 962 -18.77 54.86 -8.63
N TYR A 963 -19.48 55.91 -9.04
CA TYR A 963 -19.52 57.19 -8.33
C TYR A 963 -20.09 57.03 -6.92
N GLU A 964 -21.20 56.32 -6.77
CA GLU A 964 -21.83 56.03 -5.46
C GLU A 964 -20.89 55.26 -4.51
N ASN A 965 -20.02 54.41 -5.06
CA ASN A 965 -19.01 53.67 -4.30
C ASN A 965 -17.72 54.46 -4.03
N GLY A 966 -17.67 55.74 -4.40
CA GLY A 966 -16.56 56.65 -4.10
C GLY A 966 -15.30 56.41 -4.95
N VAL A 967 -15.46 55.89 -6.18
CA VAL A 967 -14.34 55.55 -7.08
C VAL A 967 -13.44 56.76 -7.38
N VAL A 968 -14.01 57.96 -7.49
CA VAL A 968 -13.32 59.15 -8.03
C VAL A 968 -12.11 59.55 -7.20
N LYS A 969 -12.22 59.49 -5.86
CA LYS A 969 -11.11 59.82 -4.96
C LYS A 969 -9.95 58.84 -5.12
N LEU A 970 -10.26 57.56 -5.36
CA LEU A 970 -9.25 56.52 -5.56
C LEU A 970 -8.55 56.70 -6.91
N LEU A 971 -9.33 56.91 -7.99
CA LEU A 971 -8.78 57.13 -9.33
C LEU A 971 -7.91 58.38 -9.40
N LEU A 972 -8.31 59.49 -8.75
CA LEU A 972 -7.51 60.72 -8.72
C LEU A 972 -6.14 60.51 -8.09
N ALA A 973 -6.04 59.67 -7.06
CA ALA A 973 -4.76 59.28 -6.48
C ALA A 973 -3.94 58.43 -7.47
N MET A 974 -4.59 57.52 -8.20
CA MET A 974 -3.95 56.61 -9.16
C MET A 974 -3.49 57.29 -10.45
N VAL A 975 -4.07 58.43 -10.85
CA VAL A 975 -3.55 59.24 -11.98
C VAL A 975 -2.13 59.74 -11.71
N GLY A 976 -1.73 59.89 -10.45
CA GLY A 976 -0.36 60.22 -10.06
C GLY A 976 0.59 59.02 -9.99
N SER A 977 0.14 57.82 -10.37
CA SER A 977 0.96 56.60 -10.35
C SER A 977 2.08 56.65 -11.39
N THR A 978 3.17 55.94 -11.13
CA THR A 978 4.27 55.69 -12.07
C THR A 978 4.05 54.45 -12.94
N ASP A 979 2.94 53.74 -12.76
CA ASP A 979 2.53 52.59 -13.57
C ASP A 979 1.63 53.09 -14.72
N ASP A 980 2.19 53.16 -15.93
CA ASP A 980 1.55 53.73 -17.12
C ASP A 980 0.16 53.10 -17.42
N PRO A 981 0.01 51.75 -17.50
CA PRO A 981 -1.30 51.12 -17.65
C PRO A 981 -2.33 51.51 -16.58
N LEU A 982 -1.90 51.60 -15.32
CA LEU A 982 -2.78 52.01 -14.22
C LEU A 982 -3.18 53.49 -14.35
N GLN A 983 -2.23 54.36 -14.71
CA GLN A 983 -2.47 55.78 -14.93
C GLN A 983 -3.46 56.00 -16.08
N GLU A 984 -3.26 55.33 -17.22
CA GLU A 984 -4.12 55.42 -18.39
C GLU A 984 -5.54 54.95 -18.07
N ALA A 985 -5.68 53.77 -17.45
CA ALA A 985 -6.98 53.24 -17.04
C ALA A 985 -7.70 54.18 -16.06
N ALA A 986 -6.96 54.74 -15.09
CA ALA A 986 -7.53 55.67 -14.12
C ALA A 986 -8.01 56.97 -14.79
N ALA A 987 -7.21 57.54 -15.68
CA ALA A 987 -7.55 58.75 -16.43
C ALA A 987 -8.75 58.51 -17.36
N GLY A 988 -8.76 57.39 -18.08
CA GLY A 988 -9.85 56.98 -18.97
C GLY A 988 -11.16 56.80 -18.21
N CYS A 989 -11.13 56.12 -17.07
CA CYS A 989 -12.33 55.92 -16.24
C CYS A 989 -12.88 57.26 -15.70
N ILE A 990 -12.00 58.17 -15.25
CA ILE A 990 -12.42 59.53 -14.82
C ILE A 990 -13.04 60.30 -15.99
N ALA A 991 -12.43 60.23 -17.18
CA ALA A 991 -12.93 60.92 -18.36
C ALA A 991 -14.34 60.46 -18.73
N ASN A 992 -14.63 59.16 -18.66
CA ASN A 992 -15.96 58.60 -18.92
C ASN A 992 -16.99 59.09 -17.88
N ILE A 993 -16.65 59.04 -16.59
CA ILE A 993 -17.52 59.55 -15.51
C ILE A 993 -17.81 61.04 -15.72
N ARG A 994 -16.81 61.85 -16.08
CA ARG A 994 -17.00 63.29 -16.30
C ARG A 994 -17.83 63.58 -17.56
N ARG A 995 -17.65 62.82 -18.63
CA ARG A 995 -18.47 62.94 -19.85
C ARG A 995 -19.95 62.68 -19.55
N LEU A 996 -20.26 61.66 -18.75
CA LEU A 996 -21.64 61.39 -18.32
C LEU A 996 -22.22 62.55 -17.48
N ALA A 997 -21.44 63.08 -16.53
CA ALA A 997 -21.85 64.23 -15.73
C ALA A 997 -22.13 65.47 -16.60
N LEU A 998 -21.26 65.76 -17.57
CA LEU A 998 -21.43 66.88 -18.51
C LEU A 998 -22.64 66.69 -19.43
N ALA A 999 -22.89 65.47 -19.91
CA ALA A 999 -24.09 65.17 -20.70
C ALA A 999 -25.36 65.40 -19.89
N THR A 1000 -25.35 65.02 -18.61
CA THR A 1000 -26.47 65.24 -17.67
C THR A 1000 -26.67 66.72 -17.36
N GLU A 1001 -25.59 67.48 -17.14
CA GLU A 1001 -25.64 68.94 -16.95
C GLU A 1001 -26.24 69.65 -18.18
N LYS A 1002 -25.79 69.27 -19.40
CA LYS A 1002 -26.35 69.79 -20.65
C LYS A 1002 -27.83 69.45 -20.83
N ALA A 1003 -28.25 68.24 -20.49
CA ALA A 1003 -29.67 67.85 -20.59
C ALA A 1003 -30.57 68.54 -19.54
N LYS A 1004 -30.01 69.01 -18.42
CA LYS A 1004 -30.77 69.72 -17.36
C LYS A 1004 -30.88 71.22 -17.58
N TYR A 1005 -29.93 71.84 -18.27
CA TYR A 1005 -29.81 73.31 -18.40
C TYR A 1005 -29.73 73.83 -19.84
N GLY A 1006 -29.61 72.94 -20.83
CA GLY A 1006 -29.77 73.24 -22.25
C GLY A 1006 -31.11 72.75 -22.75
#